data_AF-A0A0V1C9E5-F1
#
_entry.id   AF-A0A0V1C9E5-F1
#
_cell.length_a   1.000
_cell.length_b   1.000
_cell.length_c   1.000
_cell.angle_alpha   90.00
_cell.angle_beta   90.00
_cell.angle_gamma   90.00
#
_symmetry.space_group_name_H-M   'P 1'
#
loop_
_entity.id
_entity.type
_entity.pdbx_description
1 polymer ?
#
loop_
_entity_poly.entity_id
_entity_poly.type
_entity_poly.pdbx_seq_one_letter_code
_entity_poly.pdbx_strand_id
1 'polypeptide(L)'
;MNNCSIRTFSASLQALMGKIRCLEILLTGEQGAYLAGRQVNGNLLLIVNQLQRIDRISVRFRGRAKTSWIKHQGKTSTHYGDQEVYFDHWIDTQYVDQYEGRLVPGGCHRIPFAFRLPDHVPSSYEGLYGHVRYDCTAVLSRAWKLDLVCRKAFRVVAAEDLNTIPDIGRPLKFRETQEIFCCCFRRGSLGLDVHLPKRGYVPGELLDASCEIVNNSTKTVDLIIVTLKQHVSFRGKTALLSHAGVKQVSKDVTQLEWTTAIAPGAANRFNFQFVVPAVPPRMLSCGIIDIHYLLKIRVGAWLHCDIPILIGTVPVDMGPVSNQQNLLPSSGIRPNSTKAIFSRLPRPFLHLIRCSAVTNVLHLCHHFRRRYNFQLLESTFKQLFWFSNQSLLKSNETIILMWVPYTDAKITNEHLKTCKELHCKITYDRSTFAKASAVVMYDHNLLPNDLPPQRRDGQHFVFFLMESPTYVSEQAFQALRKNYYTLTMTWRKDSDIYSPFELQKYIDIDIYGYCGSKKCKKTDQAYQEYDPCEMMFRKEYKFYIAFENTVCTDWVTEKTFNRINMHSVPIVLSRKIYSKIAPNMSFIAADDFKSPADLAQYLKYLHSNTDKYIQYFKWKTKFDSVPFPNGFHLAFCQLCKRIKKENEDGKFIISPKATDLKRWFIDSAECNNSMVPQMLTL
;
A
#
# COMPACT_ATOMS: atom_id res chain seq x y z
N MET A 1 -10.86 35.89 16.19
CA MET A 1 -11.60 35.46 14.98
C MET A 1 -10.90 34.26 14.38
N ASN A 2 -11.66 33.25 13.95
CA ASN A 2 -11.15 31.90 13.70
C ASN A 2 -10.50 31.77 12.32
N ASN A 3 -9.17 31.78 12.28
CA ASN A 3 -8.43 31.58 11.03
C ASN A 3 -8.13 30.09 10.81
N CYS A 4 -9.03 29.39 10.12
CA CYS A 4 -8.83 27.98 9.79
C CYS A 4 -8.01 27.85 8.49
N SER A 5 -6.69 27.99 8.60
CA SER A 5 -5.77 27.83 7.48
C SER A 5 -5.77 26.37 6.97
N ILE A 6 -6.31 26.18 5.76
CA ILE A 6 -6.37 24.87 5.10
C ILE A 6 -4.97 24.55 4.54
N ARG A 7 -4.12 23.91 5.35
CA ARG A 7 -2.92 23.21 4.85
C ARG A 7 -3.25 21.73 4.68
N THR A 8 -3.23 21.27 3.42
CA THR A 8 -3.05 19.87 2.99
C THR A 8 -3.72 18.80 3.85
N PHE A 9 -5.01 18.54 3.59
CA PHE A 9 -5.73 17.36 4.08
C PHE A 9 -5.84 16.29 2.99
N SER A 10 -5.89 15.00 3.37
CA SER A 10 -5.99 13.89 2.43
C SER A 10 -7.33 13.88 1.68
N ALA A 11 -7.31 13.40 0.43
CA ALA A 11 -8.46 13.40 -0.49
C ALA A 11 -9.53 12.33 -0.14
N SER A 12 -10.14 12.46 1.04
CA SER A 12 -11.26 11.63 1.53
C SER A 12 -12.44 12.49 2.04
N LEU A 13 -12.53 13.73 1.56
CA LEU A 13 -13.62 14.67 1.85
C LEU A 13 -14.75 14.49 0.82
N GLN A 14 -15.62 13.50 1.05
CA GLN A 14 -16.96 13.54 0.46
C GLN A 14 -17.67 14.79 0.97
N ALA A 15 -18.11 15.65 0.05
CA ALA A 15 -18.96 16.77 0.39
C ALA A 15 -20.35 16.25 0.77
N LEU A 16 -20.62 16.12 2.08
CA LEU A 16 -21.99 16.04 2.56
C LEU A 16 -22.74 17.30 2.13
N MET A 17 -23.64 17.18 1.14
CA MET A 17 -24.67 18.17 0.83
C MET A 17 -25.75 18.17 1.92
N GLY A 18 -25.31 18.36 3.16
CA GLY A 18 -26.12 18.35 4.36
C GLY A 18 -25.80 19.57 5.24
N LYS A 19 -26.62 19.76 6.27
CA LYS A 19 -26.41 20.87 7.22
C LYS A 19 -25.14 20.71 8.06
N ILE A 20 -24.60 19.48 8.15
CA ILE A 20 -23.25 19.15 8.63
C ILE A 20 -22.45 18.66 7.43
N ARG A 21 -21.29 19.28 7.16
CA ARG A 21 -20.43 19.04 5.99
C ARG A 21 -19.30 18.05 6.27
N CYS A 22 -18.80 18.00 7.51
CA CYS A 22 -17.65 17.18 7.88
C CYS A 22 -17.74 16.77 9.36
N LEU A 23 -17.35 15.52 9.66
CA LEU A 23 -17.04 15.02 11.00
C LEU A 23 -15.79 14.13 10.86
N GLU A 24 -14.61 14.65 11.22
CA GLU A 24 -13.34 13.95 11.10
C GLU A 24 -12.60 13.87 12.44
N ILE A 25 -11.95 12.73 12.72
CA ILE A 25 -11.04 12.58 13.85
C ILE A 25 -9.62 12.96 13.42
N LEU A 26 -9.00 13.94 14.10
CA LEU A 26 -7.62 14.36 13.90
C LEU A 26 -6.77 13.95 15.12
N LEU A 27 -5.97 12.90 14.97
CA LEU A 27 -5.05 12.40 16.00
C LEU A 27 -3.70 13.13 15.89
N THR A 28 -3.06 13.43 17.03
CA THR A 28 -1.80 14.22 17.06
C THR A 28 -0.52 13.39 17.04
N GLY A 29 -0.59 12.05 17.13
CA GLY A 29 0.57 11.17 17.21
C GLY A 29 1.28 10.99 15.85
N GLU A 30 2.61 10.93 15.86
CA GLU A 30 3.41 10.69 14.67
C GLU A 30 2.98 9.39 13.96
N GLN A 31 2.60 9.51 12.69
CA GLN A 31 2.15 8.41 11.83
C GLN A 31 1.01 7.52 12.40
N GLY A 32 0.31 7.99 13.44
CA GLY A 32 -0.77 7.25 14.10
C GLY A 32 -0.32 6.08 15.00
N ALA A 33 0.92 6.10 15.51
CA ALA A 33 1.41 5.15 16.51
C ALA A 33 1.52 5.80 17.92
N TYR A 34 1.22 5.01 18.94
CA TYR A 34 1.24 5.43 20.35
C TYR A 34 1.89 4.35 21.23
N LEU A 35 2.57 4.76 22.30
CA LEU A 35 3.08 3.82 23.31
C LEU A 35 1.97 3.48 24.31
N ALA A 36 1.96 2.24 24.82
CA ALA A 36 1.13 1.86 25.97
C ALA A 36 1.37 2.82 27.18
N GLY A 37 0.36 3.02 28.02
CA GLY A 37 0.43 3.97 29.14
C GLY A 37 0.40 5.47 28.76
N ARG A 38 0.58 5.83 27.48
CA ARG A 38 0.61 7.23 27.03
C ARG A 38 -0.77 7.75 26.61
N GLN A 39 -0.86 9.07 26.45
CA GLN A 39 -2.09 9.78 26.11
C GLN A 39 -2.27 9.87 24.59
N VAL A 40 -3.41 9.39 24.11
CA VAL A 40 -3.90 9.56 22.74
C VAL A 40 -4.67 10.88 22.69
N ASN A 41 -3.98 11.93 22.24
CA ASN A 41 -4.54 13.26 22.05
C ASN A 41 -5.07 13.46 20.63
N GLY A 42 -6.16 14.20 20.50
CA GLY A 42 -6.77 14.51 19.21
C GLY A 42 -7.82 15.61 19.27
N ASN A 43 -8.38 15.92 18.10
CA ASN A 43 -9.47 16.87 17.92
C ASN A 43 -10.51 16.27 16.96
N LEU A 44 -11.80 16.46 17.23
CA LEU A 44 -12.82 16.31 16.20
C LEU A 44 -12.89 17.60 15.40
N LEU A 45 -12.77 17.50 14.09
CA LEU A 45 -13.10 18.55 13.15
C LEU A 45 -14.57 18.38 12.74
N LEU A 46 -15.42 19.31 13.19
CA LEU A 46 -16.83 19.37 12.84
C LEU A 46 -17.06 20.64 12.01
N ILE A 47 -17.54 20.48 10.77
CA ILE A 47 -17.91 21.62 9.91
C ILE A 47 -19.43 21.63 9.75
N VAL A 48 -20.05 22.71 10.19
CA VAL A 48 -21.50 22.92 10.18
C VAL A 48 -21.81 24.06 9.21
N ASN A 49 -22.71 23.85 8.25
CA ASN A 49 -23.04 24.86 7.24
C ASN A 49 -24.01 25.94 7.76
N GLN A 50 -24.88 25.59 8.72
CA GLN A 50 -25.90 26.47 9.31
C GLN A 50 -26.37 25.91 10.67
N LEU A 51 -26.87 26.76 11.57
CA LEU A 51 -27.29 26.42 12.95
C LEU A 51 -28.00 25.06 13.08
N GLN A 52 -27.37 24.08 13.75
CA GLN A 52 -27.89 22.73 13.95
C GLN A 52 -28.13 22.39 15.41
N ARG A 53 -29.29 21.81 15.71
CA ARG A 53 -29.49 21.03 16.94
C ARG A 53 -28.69 19.73 16.86
N ILE A 54 -27.82 19.49 17.83
CA ILE A 54 -27.00 18.27 17.96
C ILE A 54 -27.13 17.78 19.40
N ASP A 55 -27.70 16.60 19.64
CA ASP A 55 -28.04 16.21 21.01
C ASP A 55 -26.83 15.69 21.81
N ARG A 56 -25.82 15.11 21.14
CA ARG A 56 -24.56 14.67 21.78
C ARG A 56 -23.44 14.52 20.77
N ILE A 57 -22.21 14.80 21.20
CA ILE A 57 -20.98 14.42 20.50
C ILE A 57 -20.10 13.65 21.48
N SER A 58 -19.81 12.38 21.19
CA SER A 58 -18.97 11.52 22.03
C SER A 58 -17.90 10.80 21.23
N VAL A 59 -16.81 10.43 21.91
CA VAL A 59 -15.69 9.67 21.34
C VAL A 59 -15.52 8.37 22.12
N ARG A 60 -15.72 7.25 21.44
CA ARG A 60 -15.48 5.90 21.96
C ARG A 60 -14.06 5.46 21.65
N PHE A 61 -13.28 5.14 22.67
CA PHE A 61 -11.98 4.47 22.54
C PHE A 61 -12.14 2.97 22.76
N ARG A 62 -11.60 2.17 21.84
CA ARG A 62 -11.70 0.71 21.90
C ARG A 62 -10.36 0.04 21.61
N GLY A 63 -10.00 -0.93 22.44
CA GLY A 63 -8.85 -1.81 22.25
C GLY A 63 -9.26 -3.26 22.50
N ARG A 64 -9.03 -4.14 21.53
CA ARG A 64 -9.37 -5.57 21.67
C ARG A 64 -8.53 -6.48 20.79
N ALA A 65 -8.32 -7.70 21.26
CA ALA A 65 -7.85 -8.82 20.46
C ALA A 65 -9.02 -9.71 20.02
N LYS A 66 -8.82 -10.42 18.91
CA LYS A 66 -9.74 -11.48 18.44
C LYS A 66 -8.95 -12.61 17.82
N THR A 67 -9.44 -13.83 18.01
CA THR A 67 -9.00 -15.02 17.26
C THR A 67 -10.21 -15.73 16.64
N SER A 68 -10.01 -16.36 15.47
CA SER A 68 -11.04 -17.13 14.77
C SER A 68 -10.40 -18.11 13.79
N TRP A 69 -10.79 -19.38 13.82
CA TRP A 69 -10.47 -20.35 12.77
C TRP A 69 -11.46 -21.53 12.76
N ILE A 70 -11.44 -22.30 11.68
CA ILE A 70 -12.22 -23.53 11.53
C ILE A 70 -11.25 -24.71 11.48
N LYS A 71 -11.56 -25.79 12.22
CA LYS A 71 -10.88 -27.09 12.14
C LYS A 71 -11.83 -28.08 11.46
N HIS A 72 -11.38 -28.75 10.40
CA HIS A 72 -12.14 -29.80 9.73
C HIS A 72 -11.69 -31.17 10.25
N GLN A 73 -12.65 -32.06 10.53
CA GLN A 73 -12.40 -33.46 10.92
C GLN A 73 -13.40 -34.35 10.16
N GLY A 74 -12.94 -34.95 9.05
CA GLY A 74 -13.81 -35.68 8.14
C GLY A 74 -14.91 -34.77 7.57
N LYS A 75 -16.18 -35.13 7.81
CA LYS A 75 -17.35 -34.33 7.39
C LYS A 75 -17.73 -33.21 8.35
N THR A 76 -17.14 -33.14 9.55
CA THR A 76 -17.48 -32.11 10.55
C THR A 76 -16.51 -30.93 10.49
N SER A 77 -17.02 -29.74 10.80
CA SER A 77 -16.23 -28.53 10.99
C SER A 77 -16.51 -27.94 12.37
N THR A 78 -15.46 -27.55 13.07
CA THR A 78 -15.53 -26.95 14.41
C THR A 78 -14.96 -25.55 14.35
N HIS A 79 -15.78 -24.55 14.66
CA HIS A 79 -15.33 -23.17 14.79
C HIS A 79 -14.72 -22.94 16.18
N TYR A 80 -13.53 -22.34 16.19
CA TYR A 80 -12.84 -21.85 17.38
C TYR A 80 -12.72 -20.34 17.29
N GLY A 81 -12.95 -19.65 18.39
CA GLY A 81 -12.67 -18.21 18.49
C GLY A 81 -12.70 -17.72 19.93
N ASP A 82 -12.10 -16.57 20.16
CA ASP A 82 -12.14 -15.87 21.45
C ASP A 82 -11.92 -14.36 21.22
N GLN A 83 -12.25 -13.53 22.23
CA GLN A 83 -12.09 -12.07 22.17
C GLN A 83 -11.72 -11.52 23.55
N GLU A 84 -10.54 -10.89 23.63
CA GLU A 84 -10.15 -10.07 24.78
C GLU A 84 -10.46 -8.60 24.50
N VAL A 85 -11.08 -7.91 25.44
CA VAL A 85 -11.31 -6.45 25.37
C VAL A 85 -10.44 -5.79 26.43
N TYR A 86 -9.46 -5.00 26.01
CA TYR A 86 -8.54 -4.29 26.91
C TYR A 86 -9.14 -2.99 27.43
N PHE A 87 -9.91 -2.30 26.58
CA PHE A 87 -10.74 -1.16 26.97
C PHE A 87 -11.86 -0.92 25.96
N ASP A 88 -12.98 -0.39 26.45
CA ASP A 88 -14.12 0.05 25.64
C ASP A 88 -14.77 1.22 26.38
N HIS A 89 -14.21 2.42 26.19
CA HIS A 89 -14.48 3.61 27.00
C HIS A 89 -15.12 4.72 26.17
N TRP A 90 -16.12 5.42 26.73
CA TRP A 90 -16.78 6.55 26.08
C TRP A 90 -16.42 7.84 26.79
N ILE A 91 -15.96 8.81 26.01
CA ILE A 91 -15.76 10.19 26.42
C ILE A 91 -16.92 10.99 25.84
N ASP A 92 -17.80 11.53 26.68
CA ASP A 92 -18.69 12.61 26.23
C ASP A 92 -17.85 13.89 26.11
N THR A 93 -17.95 14.58 25.00
CA THR A 93 -17.17 15.82 24.80
C THR A 93 -17.76 17.02 25.53
N GLN A 94 -19.03 16.92 25.97
CA GLN A 94 -19.81 18.03 26.55
C GLN A 94 -19.90 19.28 25.65
N TYR A 95 -19.41 19.19 24.40
CA TYR A 95 -19.21 20.33 23.51
C TYR A 95 -20.53 20.97 23.05
N VAL A 96 -21.62 20.22 23.08
CA VAL A 96 -22.95 20.72 22.70
C VAL A 96 -23.65 21.44 23.85
N ASP A 97 -23.25 21.18 25.11
CA ASP A 97 -23.90 21.71 26.30
C ASP A 97 -23.55 23.17 26.60
N GLN A 98 -22.48 23.69 26.00
CA GLN A 98 -22.15 25.13 26.01
C GLN A 98 -23.09 25.98 25.13
N TYR A 99 -23.96 25.35 24.34
CA TYR A 99 -24.92 26.04 23.46
C TYR A 99 -26.34 25.87 24.00
N GLU A 100 -27.06 26.98 24.16
CA GLU A 100 -28.46 26.96 24.57
C GLU A 100 -29.31 26.12 23.61
N GLY A 101 -30.16 25.23 24.16
CA GLY A 101 -30.94 24.26 23.38
C GLY A 101 -30.10 23.26 22.55
N ARG A 102 -28.78 23.16 22.80
CA ARG A 102 -27.79 22.43 22.00
C ARG A 102 -27.78 22.85 20.51
N LEU A 103 -27.99 24.14 20.26
CA LEU A 103 -28.00 24.74 18.92
C LEU A 103 -26.59 25.19 18.51
N VAL A 104 -25.84 24.28 17.91
CA VAL A 104 -24.47 24.53 17.43
C VAL A 104 -24.50 25.42 16.17
N PRO A 105 -23.83 26.59 16.15
CA PRO A 105 -23.89 27.52 15.02
C PRO A 105 -23.21 26.97 13.76
N GLY A 106 -23.42 27.65 12.62
CA GLY A 106 -22.64 27.38 11.41
C GLY A 106 -21.19 27.81 11.59
N GLY A 107 -20.23 26.98 11.20
CA GLY A 107 -18.81 27.25 11.39
C GLY A 107 -17.90 26.02 11.31
N CYS A 108 -16.64 26.26 11.66
CA CYS A 108 -15.62 25.22 11.84
C CYS A 108 -15.34 25.07 13.33
N HIS A 109 -15.61 23.88 13.86
CA HIS A 109 -15.51 23.54 15.27
C HIS A 109 -14.37 22.53 15.45
N ARG A 110 -13.50 22.79 16.43
CA ARG A 110 -12.44 21.86 16.85
C ARG A 110 -12.72 21.46 18.29
N ILE A 111 -13.00 20.18 18.49
CA ILE A 111 -13.41 19.62 19.77
C ILE A 111 -12.27 18.74 20.28
N PRO A 112 -11.46 19.20 21.24
CA PRO A 112 -10.35 18.40 21.75
C PRO A 112 -10.87 17.17 22.51
N PHE A 113 -10.14 16.07 22.42
CA PHE A 113 -10.33 14.88 23.25
C PHE A 113 -8.97 14.28 23.60
N ALA A 114 -8.92 13.58 24.73
CA ALA A 114 -7.72 12.91 25.20
C ALA A 114 -8.09 11.62 25.94
N PHE A 115 -7.41 10.52 25.65
CA PHE A 115 -7.59 9.24 26.33
C PHE A 115 -6.22 8.67 26.74
N ARG A 116 -6.05 8.29 28.00
CA ARG A 116 -4.83 7.57 28.43
C ARG A 116 -5.00 6.09 28.15
N LEU A 117 -4.11 5.51 27.34
CA LEU A 117 -4.03 4.06 27.18
C LEU A 117 -3.65 3.41 28.51
N PRO A 118 -4.25 2.28 28.91
CA PRO A 118 -3.74 1.51 30.04
C PRO A 118 -2.30 1.05 29.79
N ASP A 119 -1.52 0.85 30.84
CA ASP A 119 -0.09 0.53 30.72
C ASP A 119 0.14 -0.93 30.24
N HIS A 120 -0.79 -1.86 30.57
CA HIS A 120 -0.73 -3.28 30.20
C HIS A 120 -1.59 -3.64 28.98
N VAL A 121 -1.48 -2.86 27.90
CA VAL A 121 -2.15 -3.19 26.61
C VAL A 121 -1.15 -3.76 25.60
N PRO A 122 -1.51 -4.81 24.84
CA PRO A 122 -0.60 -5.44 23.90
C PRO A 122 -0.31 -4.56 22.66
N SER A 123 0.86 -4.79 22.04
CA SER A 123 1.18 -4.21 20.72
C SER A 123 0.11 -4.54 19.67
N SER A 124 -0.10 -3.64 18.72
CA SER A 124 -0.99 -3.89 17.58
C SER A 124 -0.45 -5.01 16.69
N TYR A 125 -1.33 -5.92 16.27
CA TYR A 125 -0.95 -7.10 15.52
C TYR A 125 -2.03 -7.48 14.49
N GLU A 126 -1.60 -7.97 13.33
CA GLU A 126 -2.45 -8.45 12.24
C GLU A 126 -1.92 -9.79 11.75
N GLY A 127 -2.71 -10.85 11.91
CA GLY A 127 -2.36 -12.22 11.51
C GLY A 127 -3.53 -12.99 10.92
N LEU A 128 -3.24 -14.16 10.34
CA LEU A 128 -4.20 -14.94 9.56
C LEU A 128 -5.43 -15.43 10.35
N TYR A 129 -5.23 -15.75 11.64
CA TYR A 129 -6.28 -16.30 12.52
C TYR A 129 -6.59 -15.39 13.71
N GLY A 130 -6.11 -14.14 13.72
CA GLY A 130 -6.36 -13.19 14.79
C GLY A 130 -5.63 -11.86 14.66
N HIS A 131 -6.12 -10.86 15.39
CA HIS A 131 -5.60 -9.50 15.37
C HIS A 131 -5.74 -8.83 16.74
N VAL A 132 -4.90 -7.82 16.98
CA VAL A 132 -5.00 -6.86 18.10
C VAL A 132 -5.17 -5.46 17.49
N ARG A 133 -6.35 -4.86 17.68
CA ARG A 133 -6.74 -3.60 17.02
C ARG A 133 -7.20 -2.56 18.02
N TYR A 134 -6.84 -1.31 17.75
CA TYR A 134 -7.22 -0.13 18.50
C TYR A 134 -7.86 0.91 17.58
N ASP A 135 -8.95 1.51 18.05
CA ASP A 135 -9.66 2.54 17.31
C ASP A 135 -10.33 3.57 18.23
N CYS A 136 -10.51 4.76 17.68
CA CYS A 136 -11.37 5.79 18.25
C CYS A 136 -12.54 6.03 17.27
N THR A 137 -13.75 6.11 17.80
CA THR A 137 -14.98 6.29 17.03
C THR A 137 -15.75 7.49 17.58
N ALA A 138 -15.84 8.56 16.78
CA ALA A 138 -16.65 9.72 17.08
C ALA A 138 -18.10 9.48 16.63
N VAL A 139 -19.05 9.79 17.51
CA VAL A 139 -20.48 9.64 17.28
C VAL A 139 -21.16 10.98 17.55
N LEU A 140 -21.91 11.47 16.57
CA LEU A 140 -22.69 12.70 16.63
C LEU A 140 -24.17 12.33 16.47
N SER A 141 -24.90 12.37 17.59
CA SER A 141 -26.31 11.96 17.68
C SER A 141 -27.25 13.15 17.46
N ARG A 142 -28.41 12.89 16.83
CA ARG A 142 -29.39 13.92 16.45
C ARG A 142 -30.82 13.37 16.51
N ALA A 143 -31.74 14.15 17.05
CA ALA A 143 -33.12 13.77 17.25
C ALA A 143 -33.76 13.34 15.93
N TRP A 144 -34.36 12.15 15.94
CA TRP A 144 -35.08 11.55 14.81
C TRP A 144 -34.25 11.42 13.52
N LYS A 145 -32.92 11.30 13.64
CA LYS A 145 -31.98 11.10 12.53
C LYS A 145 -30.94 10.05 12.90
N LEU A 146 -30.40 9.36 11.90
CA LEU A 146 -29.27 8.46 12.11
C LEU A 146 -28.05 9.22 12.62
N ASP A 147 -27.34 8.62 13.57
CA ASP A 147 -26.08 9.13 14.11
C ASP A 147 -25.01 9.22 13.00
N LEU A 148 -24.26 10.32 12.98
CA LEU A 148 -23.06 10.40 12.15
C LEU A 148 -21.91 9.75 12.90
N VAL A 149 -21.27 8.76 12.26
CA VAL A 149 -20.19 7.98 12.87
C VAL A 149 -18.92 8.14 12.03
N CYS A 150 -17.84 8.56 12.66
CA CYS A 150 -16.50 8.61 12.07
C CYS A 150 -15.57 7.74 12.91
N ARG A 151 -14.73 6.89 12.28
CA ARG A 151 -13.88 5.93 12.99
C ARG A 151 -12.45 5.99 12.45
N LYS A 152 -11.47 6.08 13.35
CA LYS A 152 -10.05 6.15 13.03
C LYS A 152 -9.28 5.12 13.85
N ALA A 153 -8.67 4.18 13.14
CA ALA A 153 -7.76 3.22 13.74
C ALA A 153 -6.43 3.91 14.09
N PHE A 154 -5.78 3.43 15.15
CA PHE A 154 -4.43 3.82 15.51
C PHE A 154 -3.64 2.59 15.96
N ARG A 155 -2.31 2.68 15.96
CA ARG A 155 -1.42 1.61 16.41
C ARG A 155 -0.97 1.89 17.83
N VAL A 156 -0.83 0.82 18.59
CA VAL A 156 -0.22 0.81 19.93
C VAL A 156 1.03 -0.06 19.88
N VAL A 157 2.10 0.41 20.51
CA VAL A 157 3.35 -0.31 20.73
C VAL A 157 3.49 -0.50 22.24
N ALA A 158 3.50 -1.75 22.69
CA ALA A 158 3.80 -2.06 24.08
C ALA A 158 5.30 -1.83 24.36
N ALA A 159 5.60 -1.35 25.57
CA ALA A 159 6.96 -1.29 26.07
C ALA A 159 7.35 -2.70 26.55
N GLU A 160 8.02 -3.45 25.68
CA GLU A 160 8.54 -4.79 25.94
C GLU A 160 10.03 -4.60 26.25
N ASP A 161 10.31 -4.25 27.52
CA ASP A 161 11.66 -3.93 27.98
C ASP A 161 12.45 -5.20 28.30
N LEU A 162 13.45 -5.47 27.47
CA LEU A 162 14.30 -6.65 27.59
C LEU A 162 15.09 -6.66 28.90
N ASN A 163 15.39 -5.50 29.49
CA ASN A 163 16.16 -5.38 30.73
C ASN A 163 15.43 -5.94 31.96
N THR A 164 14.12 -6.16 31.84
CA THR A 164 13.32 -6.88 32.86
C THR A 164 13.61 -8.38 32.91
N ILE A 165 14.30 -8.93 31.90
CA ILE A 165 14.55 -10.36 31.75
C ILE A 165 15.97 -10.69 32.25
N PRO A 166 16.12 -11.54 33.29
CA PRO A 166 17.43 -11.94 33.79
C PRO A 166 18.29 -12.58 32.70
N ASP A 167 19.58 -12.26 32.71
CA ASP A 167 20.60 -12.84 31.83
C ASP A 167 20.30 -12.71 30.32
N ILE A 168 19.47 -11.74 29.92
CA ILE A 168 19.12 -11.53 28.50
C ILE A 168 20.34 -11.11 27.65
N GLY A 169 21.22 -10.30 28.25
CA GLY A 169 22.45 -9.76 27.68
C GLY A 169 23.69 -10.64 27.89
N ARG A 170 23.56 -11.78 28.58
CA ARG A 170 24.68 -12.72 28.73
C ARG A 170 24.89 -13.51 27.42
N PRO A 171 26.13 -13.73 26.97
CA PRO A 171 26.40 -14.57 25.81
C PRO A 171 25.90 -16.00 26.00
N LEU A 172 25.24 -16.53 24.98
CA LEU A 172 24.78 -17.90 24.93
C LEU A 172 25.77 -18.74 24.12
N LYS A 173 26.05 -19.95 24.62
CA LYS A 173 26.63 -21.04 23.84
C LYS A 173 25.62 -22.18 23.79
N PHE A 174 25.36 -22.70 22.60
CA PHE A 174 24.42 -23.79 22.37
C PHE A 174 25.11 -24.88 21.56
N ARG A 175 25.01 -26.13 22.00
CA ARG A 175 25.66 -27.29 21.38
C ARG A 175 24.62 -28.31 21.01
N GLU A 176 24.63 -28.74 19.75
CA GLU A 176 23.84 -29.87 19.26
C GLU A 176 24.76 -30.93 18.64
N THR A 177 24.34 -32.19 18.75
CA THR A 177 25.04 -33.30 18.09
C THR A 177 24.03 -34.31 17.56
N GLN A 178 24.04 -34.51 16.24
CA GLN A 178 23.17 -35.46 15.57
C GLN A 178 23.98 -36.67 15.11
N GLU A 179 23.52 -37.87 15.47
CA GLU A 179 24.06 -39.12 14.95
C GLU A 179 23.47 -39.43 13.56
N ILE A 180 24.31 -39.89 12.63
CA ILE A 180 23.89 -40.28 11.29
C ILE A 180 23.89 -41.81 11.20
N PHE A 181 22.81 -42.40 10.67
CA PHE A 181 22.66 -43.85 10.52
C PHE A 181 22.43 -44.23 9.06
N CYS A 182 22.88 -45.43 8.67
CA CYS A 182 22.56 -46.05 7.39
C CYS A 182 22.51 -47.57 7.56
N CYS A 183 21.39 -48.19 7.17
CA CYS A 183 21.14 -49.63 7.28
C CYS A 183 21.44 -50.19 8.70
N CYS A 184 20.83 -49.58 9.72
CA CYS A 184 21.00 -49.93 11.15
C CYS A 184 22.40 -49.68 11.76
N PHE A 185 23.40 -49.26 10.98
CA PHE A 185 24.74 -48.93 11.49
C PHE A 185 24.95 -47.41 11.66
N ARG A 186 25.60 -47.01 12.76
CA ARG A 186 26.05 -45.64 13.03
C ARG A 186 27.16 -45.28 12.02
N ARG A 187 26.99 -44.19 11.27
CA ARG A 187 27.90 -43.66 10.24
C ARG A 187 28.56 -42.34 10.68
N GLY A 188 28.80 -42.23 11.98
CA GLY A 188 29.39 -41.05 12.63
C GLY A 188 28.34 -40.02 13.07
N SER A 189 28.79 -38.78 13.28
CA SER A 189 27.96 -37.69 13.81
C SER A 189 28.32 -36.32 13.23
N LEU A 190 27.36 -35.40 13.28
CA LEU A 190 27.57 -33.96 13.06
C LEU A 190 27.44 -33.23 14.40
N GLY A 191 28.42 -32.40 14.75
CA GLY A 191 28.33 -31.45 15.85
C GLY A 191 28.10 -30.03 15.32
N LEU A 192 27.29 -29.24 16.04
CA LEU A 192 27.09 -27.81 15.81
C LEU A 192 27.22 -27.06 17.14
N ASP A 193 28.20 -26.18 17.23
CA ASP A 193 28.36 -25.21 18.32
C ASP A 193 27.99 -23.81 17.84
N VAL A 194 27.02 -23.17 18.50
CA VAL A 194 26.51 -21.84 18.18
C VAL A 194 26.82 -20.88 19.31
N HIS A 195 27.39 -19.72 18.98
CA HIS A 195 27.66 -18.65 19.91
C HIS A 195 26.91 -17.37 19.54
N LEU A 196 26.08 -16.90 20.47
CA LEU A 196 25.33 -15.65 20.37
C LEU A 196 25.82 -14.69 21.47
N PRO A 197 26.05 -13.39 21.17
CA PRO A 197 26.49 -12.42 22.17
C PRO A 197 25.41 -12.11 23.21
N LYS A 198 24.13 -12.26 22.83
CA LYS A 198 22.97 -12.13 23.71
C LYS A 198 21.74 -12.84 23.12
N ARG A 199 20.65 -12.92 23.91
CA ARG A 199 19.39 -13.59 23.53
C ARG A 199 18.23 -12.64 23.22
N GLY A 200 18.36 -11.37 23.58
CA GLY A 200 17.33 -10.33 23.36
C GLY A 200 17.79 -9.22 22.42
N TYR A 201 16.97 -8.95 21.39
CA TYR A 201 17.25 -7.94 20.36
C TYR A 201 16.04 -7.04 20.11
N VAL A 202 16.24 -5.87 19.52
CA VAL A 202 15.16 -4.99 19.04
C VAL A 202 15.17 -4.88 17.51
N PRO A 203 14.04 -4.57 16.85
CA PRO A 203 14.03 -4.27 15.43
C PRO A 203 15.00 -3.12 15.07
N GLY A 204 15.81 -3.33 14.04
CA GLY A 204 16.90 -2.43 13.63
C GLY A 204 18.27 -2.75 14.26
N GLU A 205 18.33 -3.63 15.26
CA GLU A 205 19.60 -4.07 15.85
C GLU A 205 20.31 -5.13 15.00
N LEU A 206 21.65 -5.14 15.00
CA LEU A 206 22.46 -6.17 14.36
C LEU A 206 22.53 -7.41 15.27
N LEU A 207 22.08 -8.56 14.77
CA LEU A 207 22.42 -9.86 15.32
C LEU A 207 23.70 -10.34 14.65
N ASP A 208 24.76 -10.51 15.43
CA ASP A 208 26.08 -10.99 15.01
C ASP A 208 26.44 -12.24 15.82
N ALA A 209 26.69 -13.35 15.14
CA ALA A 209 26.82 -14.67 15.76
C ALA A 209 27.82 -15.56 15.01
N SER A 210 28.40 -16.54 15.71
CA SER A 210 29.34 -17.49 15.10
C SER A 210 28.93 -18.94 15.34
N CYS A 211 29.04 -19.76 14.30
CA CYS A 211 28.83 -21.20 14.34
C CYS A 211 30.14 -21.95 14.03
N GLU A 212 30.32 -23.09 14.69
CA GLU A 212 31.35 -24.08 14.41
C GLU A 212 30.68 -25.43 14.16
N ILE A 213 30.98 -26.05 13.02
CA ILE A 213 30.46 -27.36 12.62
C ILE A 213 31.60 -28.35 12.60
N VAL A 214 31.42 -29.50 13.26
CA VAL A 214 32.40 -30.60 13.27
C VAL A 214 31.77 -31.80 12.57
N ASN A 215 32.32 -32.20 11.42
CA ASN A 215 31.79 -33.30 10.61
C ASN A 215 32.53 -34.61 10.88
N ASN A 216 32.16 -35.31 11.95
CA ASN A 216 32.63 -36.66 12.25
C ASN A 216 31.77 -37.75 11.58
N SER A 217 31.20 -37.47 10.40
CA SER A 217 30.34 -38.40 9.65
C SER A 217 30.95 -38.84 8.33
N THR A 218 30.41 -39.90 7.72
CA THR A 218 30.83 -40.35 6.37
C THR A 218 30.16 -39.59 5.22
N LYS A 219 29.56 -38.43 5.46
CA LYS A 219 28.86 -37.61 4.45
C LYS A 219 29.42 -36.20 4.43
N THR A 220 29.60 -35.63 3.25
CA THR A 220 29.94 -34.22 3.08
C THR A 220 28.71 -33.38 3.41
N VAL A 221 28.88 -32.32 4.22
CA VAL A 221 27.87 -31.26 4.34
C VAL A 221 28.08 -30.30 3.17
N ASP A 222 27.00 -29.96 2.48
CA ASP A 222 26.96 -29.14 1.26
C ASP A 222 26.20 -27.81 1.43
N LEU A 223 25.19 -27.79 2.31
CA LEU A 223 24.28 -26.68 2.53
C LEU A 223 24.11 -26.37 4.02
N ILE A 224 24.17 -25.08 4.36
CA ILE A 224 23.84 -24.56 5.69
C ILE A 224 22.79 -23.47 5.52
N ILE A 225 21.70 -23.54 6.31
CA ILE A 225 20.61 -22.55 6.29
C ILE A 225 20.43 -22.00 7.71
N VAL A 226 20.44 -20.67 7.84
CA VAL A 226 20.10 -19.97 9.09
C VAL A 226 18.83 -19.14 8.84
N THR A 227 17.76 -19.45 9.58
CA THR A 227 16.45 -18.81 9.43
C THR A 227 16.00 -18.20 10.76
N LEU A 228 15.72 -16.90 10.80
CA LEU A 228 14.90 -16.34 11.89
C LEU A 228 13.44 -16.66 11.56
N LYS A 229 12.78 -17.47 12.40
CA LYS A 229 11.39 -17.89 12.21
C LYS A 229 10.50 -17.33 13.31
N GLN A 230 9.47 -16.59 12.90
CA GLN A 230 8.39 -16.16 13.78
C GLN A 230 7.42 -17.31 13.97
N HIS A 231 7.04 -17.59 15.21
CA HIS A 231 5.96 -18.50 15.57
C HIS A 231 4.86 -17.71 16.28
N VAL A 232 3.62 -17.90 15.84
CA VAL A 232 2.44 -17.23 16.38
C VAL A 232 1.43 -18.28 16.81
N SER A 233 1.01 -18.23 18.07
CA SER A 233 0.01 -19.12 18.66
C SER A 233 -1.29 -18.35 18.89
N PHE A 234 -2.36 -18.79 18.24
CA PHE A 234 -3.72 -18.27 18.43
C PHE A 234 -4.49 -19.25 19.34
N ARG A 235 -5.03 -18.77 20.46
CA ARG A 235 -5.88 -19.55 21.38
C ARG A 235 -7.34 -19.19 21.15
N GLY A 236 -8.25 -20.15 21.33
CA GLY A 236 -9.66 -20.01 20.99
C GLY A 236 -10.51 -21.09 21.65
N LYS A 237 -11.81 -20.84 21.85
CA LYS A 237 -12.74 -21.78 22.48
C LYS A 237 -13.84 -22.21 21.50
N THR A 238 -14.43 -23.38 21.74
CA THR A 238 -15.63 -23.83 21.02
C THR A 238 -16.90 -23.34 21.73
N ALA A 239 -17.96 -23.07 20.97
CA ALA A 239 -19.21 -22.53 21.51
C ALA A 239 -20.01 -23.51 22.39
N LEU A 240 -19.74 -24.82 22.29
CA LEU A 240 -20.56 -25.87 22.90
C LEU A 240 -19.91 -26.56 24.12
N LEU A 241 -18.59 -26.52 24.27
CA LEU A 241 -17.88 -27.34 25.26
C LEU A 241 -16.70 -26.63 25.95
N SER A 242 -16.49 -25.32 25.73
CA SER A 242 -15.36 -24.55 26.28
C SER A 242 -13.96 -25.12 26.00
N HIS A 243 -13.83 -26.08 25.07
CA HIS A 243 -12.57 -26.75 24.79
C HIS A 243 -11.59 -25.76 24.17
N ALA A 244 -10.45 -25.56 24.85
CA ALA A 244 -9.39 -24.71 24.38
C ALA A 244 -8.68 -25.35 23.17
N GLY A 245 -8.77 -24.68 22.02
CA GLY A 245 -7.96 -24.97 20.85
C GLY A 245 -6.78 -24.01 20.76
N VAL A 246 -5.66 -24.51 20.23
CA VAL A 246 -4.52 -23.68 19.83
C VAL A 246 -4.25 -23.92 18.35
N LYS A 247 -4.15 -22.83 17.58
CA LYS A 247 -3.71 -22.84 16.18
C LYS A 247 -2.37 -22.14 16.10
N GLN A 248 -1.34 -22.87 15.64
CA GLN A 248 -0.02 -22.30 15.43
C GLN A 248 0.22 -22.00 13.94
N VAL A 249 0.94 -20.92 13.68
CA VAL A 249 1.44 -20.51 12.37
C VAL A 249 2.90 -20.14 12.54
N SER A 250 3.74 -20.51 11.58
CA SER A 250 5.14 -20.08 11.55
C SER A 250 5.46 -19.41 10.22
N LYS A 251 6.27 -18.36 10.26
CA LYS A 251 6.70 -17.59 9.10
C LYS A 251 8.21 -17.39 9.17
N ASP A 252 8.90 -17.63 8.06
CA ASP A 252 10.31 -17.29 7.91
C ASP A 252 10.44 -15.77 7.72
N VAL A 253 11.20 -15.12 8.61
CA VAL A 253 11.33 -13.66 8.73
C VAL A 253 12.52 -13.15 7.93
N THR A 254 13.66 -13.84 8.08
CA THR A 254 14.85 -13.68 7.26
C THR A 254 15.56 -15.03 7.18
N GLN A 255 16.26 -15.28 6.08
CA GLN A 255 16.99 -16.51 5.82
C GLN A 255 18.33 -16.18 5.16
N LEU A 256 19.39 -16.85 5.62
CA LEU A 256 20.73 -16.81 5.07
C LEU A 256 21.14 -18.24 4.70
N GLU A 257 21.89 -18.40 3.61
CA GLU A 257 22.28 -19.69 3.07
C GLU A 257 23.75 -19.69 2.67
N TRP A 258 24.44 -20.80 2.94
CA TRP A 258 25.82 -21.04 2.50
C TRP A 258 25.91 -22.38 1.80
N THR A 259 26.45 -22.37 0.58
CA THR A 259 26.90 -23.57 -0.12
C THR A 259 28.39 -23.77 0.20
N THR A 260 28.71 -24.76 1.02
CA THR A 260 30.07 -25.05 1.47
C THR A 260 30.26 -26.54 1.64
N ALA A 261 31.39 -27.08 1.17
CA ALA A 261 31.71 -28.50 1.26
C ALA A 261 32.54 -28.79 2.53
N ILE A 262 31.89 -29.19 3.63
CA ILE A 262 32.59 -29.68 4.82
C ILE A 262 32.77 -31.19 4.69
N ALA A 263 33.98 -31.61 4.32
CA ALA A 263 34.33 -33.01 4.11
C ALA A 263 34.24 -33.84 5.42
N PRO A 264 34.11 -35.18 5.32
CA PRO A 264 34.31 -36.10 6.44
C PRO A 264 35.61 -35.84 7.20
N GLY A 265 35.53 -35.79 8.53
CA GLY A 265 36.66 -35.50 9.43
C GLY A 265 37.06 -34.02 9.53
N ALA A 266 36.43 -33.11 8.77
CA ALA A 266 36.73 -31.69 8.81
C ALA A 266 35.84 -30.92 9.80
N ALA A 267 36.34 -29.78 10.28
CA ALA A 267 35.56 -28.77 10.97
C ALA A 267 35.58 -27.45 10.20
N ASN A 268 34.54 -26.65 10.30
CA ASN A 268 34.46 -25.32 9.69
C ASN A 268 33.77 -24.34 10.64
N ARG A 269 34.29 -23.11 10.72
CA ARG A 269 33.74 -22.03 11.54
C ARG A 269 33.36 -20.85 10.64
N PHE A 270 32.13 -20.35 10.81
CA PHE A 270 31.62 -19.20 10.05
C PHE A 270 30.84 -18.26 10.97
N ASN A 271 30.83 -16.98 10.59
CA ASN A 271 30.04 -15.96 11.25
C ASN A 271 28.84 -15.61 10.36
N PHE A 272 27.71 -15.27 10.98
CA PHE A 272 26.54 -14.78 10.27
C PHE A 272 25.99 -13.53 10.95
N GLN A 273 25.56 -12.58 10.11
CA GLN A 273 25.10 -11.27 10.54
C GLN A 273 23.82 -10.92 9.79
N PHE A 274 22.81 -10.42 10.52
CA PHE A 274 21.66 -9.76 9.92
C PHE A 274 21.06 -8.71 10.85
N VAL A 275 20.54 -7.64 10.25
CA VAL A 275 19.73 -6.65 10.98
C VAL A 275 18.36 -7.25 11.27
N VAL A 276 17.92 -7.24 12.53
CA VAL A 276 16.59 -7.70 12.93
C VAL A 276 15.54 -6.83 12.23
N PRO A 277 14.69 -7.39 11.34
CA PRO A 277 13.75 -6.58 10.57
C PRO A 277 12.58 -6.07 11.42
N ALA A 278 11.77 -5.18 10.84
CA ALA A 278 10.57 -4.62 11.48
C ALA A 278 9.48 -5.70 11.72
N VAL A 279 9.57 -6.40 12.84
CA VAL A 279 8.63 -7.42 13.30
C VAL A 279 8.00 -7.02 14.64
N PRO A 280 6.78 -7.51 14.96
CA PRO A 280 6.18 -7.24 16.26
C PRO A 280 7.04 -7.83 17.40
N PRO A 281 7.09 -7.17 18.57
CA PRO A 281 7.73 -7.77 19.74
C PRO A 281 6.89 -8.93 20.28
N ARG A 282 7.40 -9.59 21.33
CA ARG A 282 6.63 -10.54 22.14
C ARG A 282 5.30 -9.92 22.60
N MET A 283 4.27 -10.75 22.76
CA MET A 283 2.93 -10.31 23.19
C MET A 283 2.63 -10.72 24.64
N LEU A 284 3.29 -10.09 25.63
CA LEU A 284 3.05 -10.43 27.04
C LEU A 284 1.61 -10.11 27.49
N SER A 285 1.03 -9.02 26.98
CA SER A 285 -0.27 -8.50 27.42
C SER A 285 -1.48 -9.06 26.63
N CYS A 286 -1.35 -10.22 25.97
CA CYS A 286 -2.43 -10.86 25.22
C CYS A 286 -2.53 -12.35 25.57
N GLY A 287 -3.66 -12.80 26.11
CA GLY A 287 -3.85 -14.21 26.46
C GLY A 287 -4.21 -15.08 25.26
N ILE A 288 -4.87 -14.51 24.24
CA ILE A 288 -5.33 -15.25 23.06
C ILE A 288 -4.39 -15.22 21.84
N ILE A 289 -3.38 -14.36 21.82
CA ILE A 289 -2.34 -14.32 20.76
C ILE A 289 -0.97 -14.20 21.42
N ASP A 290 -0.08 -15.17 21.16
CA ASP A 290 1.31 -15.16 21.61
C ASP A 290 2.27 -15.23 20.42
N ILE A 291 3.41 -14.53 20.52
CA ILE A 291 4.44 -14.42 19.48
C ILE A 291 5.80 -14.69 20.10
N HIS A 292 6.52 -15.66 19.54
CA HIS A 292 7.92 -15.97 19.88
C HIS A 292 8.75 -16.20 18.61
N TYR A 293 10.07 -16.12 18.75
CA TYR A 293 11.01 -16.24 17.63
C TYR A 293 12.03 -17.35 17.90
N LEU A 294 12.31 -18.13 16.85
CA LEU A 294 13.34 -19.16 16.86
C LEU A 294 14.39 -18.82 15.79
N LEU A 295 15.66 -18.83 16.16
CA LEU A 295 16.76 -18.89 15.23
C LEU A 295 16.99 -20.37 14.90
N LYS A 296 16.55 -20.78 13.71
CA LYS A 296 16.67 -22.14 13.21
C LYS A 296 17.93 -22.28 12.37
N ILE A 297 18.78 -23.24 12.70
CA ILE A 297 20.00 -23.56 11.95
C ILE A 297 19.87 -24.99 11.43
N ARG A 298 20.03 -25.18 10.12
CA ARG A 298 20.04 -26.49 9.47
C ARG A 298 21.40 -26.73 8.83
N VAL A 299 21.96 -27.92 9.06
CA VAL A 299 23.26 -28.34 8.52
C VAL A 299 23.04 -29.62 7.73
N GLY A 300 23.13 -29.50 6.41
CA GLY A 300 22.72 -30.53 5.45
C GLY A 300 21.26 -30.95 5.64
N ALA A 301 20.97 -32.20 5.29
CA ALA A 301 19.65 -32.82 5.47
C ALA A 301 19.46 -33.48 6.86
N TRP A 302 20.40 -33.31 7.79
CA TRP A 302 20.52 -34.19 8.97
C TRP A 302 20.39 -33.46 10.30
N LEU A 303 21.08 -32.34 10.52
CA LEU A 303 21.10 -31.65 11.81
C LEU A 303 20.22 -30.40 11.76
N HIS A 304 19.37 -30.25 12.78
CA HIS A 304 18.50 -29.11 12.99
C HIS A 304 18.65 -28.60 14.42
N CYS A 305 18.80 -27.29 14.58
CA CYS A 305 19.00 -26.61 15.85
C CYS A 305 18.02 -25.43 15.96
N ASP A 306 17.26 -25.35 17.05
CA ASP A 306 16.23 -24.34 17.28
C ASP A 306 16.58 -23.52 18.53
N ILE A 307 17.11 -22.31 18.36
CA ILE A 307 17.49 -21.44 19.49
C ILE A 307 16.42 -20.37 19.72
N PRO A 308 15.81 -20.26 20.92
CA PRO A 308 14.82 -19.22 21.19
C PRO A 308 15.47 -17.83 21.29
N ILE A 309 14.93 -16.87 20.53
CA ILE A 309 15.33 -15.46 20.52
C ILE A 309 14.16 -14.61 21.01
N LEU A 310 14.45 -13.59 21.80
CA LEU A 310 13.47 -12.63 22.30
C LEU A 310 13.57 -11.32 21.52
N ILE A 311 12.42 -10.80 21.09
CA ILE A 311 12.32 -9.50 20.40
C ILE A 311 11.46 -8.57 21.25
N GLY A 312 12.07 -7.45 21.68
CA GLY A 312 11.44 -6.42 22.50
C GLY A 312 11.36 -5.07 21.78
N THR A 313 11.07 -4.01 22.53
CA THR A 313 11.04 -2.62 22.03
C THR A 313 12.00 -1.68 22.76
N VAL A 314 12.53 -2.07 23.92
CA VAL A 314 13.66 -1.39 24.57
C VAL A 314 14.91 -2.28 24.44
N PRO A 315 16.05 -1.77 23.93
CA PRO A 315 17.27 -2.55 23.79
C PRO A 315 17.87 -2.91 25.16
N VAL A 316 18.64 -3.99 25.19
CA VAL A 316 19.40 -4.40 26.36
C VAL A 316 20.48 -3.35 26.65
N ASP A 317 20.50 -2.81 27.88
CA ASP A 317 21.52 -1.90 28.37
C ASP A 317 22.82 -2.68 28.60
N MET A 318 23.61 -2.79 27.54
CA MET A 318 25.01 -3.16 27.64
C MET A 318 25.78 -1.92 28.08
N GLY A 319 25.76 -1.67 29.39
CA GLY A 319 26.53 -0.61 30.03
C GLY A 319 28.01 -0.64 29.61
N PRO A 320 28.74 0.49 29.75
CA PRO A 320 30.01 0.71 29.07
C PRO A 320 30.97 -0.47 29.23
N VAL A 321 31.32 -1.08 28.10
CA VAL A 321 32.17 -2.28 28.02
C VAL A 321 33.53 -1.96 28.64
N SER A 322 33.68 -2.31 29.92
CA SER A 322 34.94 -2.21 30.62
C SER A 322 35.82 -3.38 30.19
N ASN A 323 36.95 -3.06 29.56
CA ASN A 323 38.02 -4.01 29.32
C ASN A 323 38.60 -4.46 30.66
N GLN A 324 38.00 -5.48 31.28
CA GLN A 324 38.60 -6.19 32.41
C GLN A 324 39.55 -7.27 31.89
N GLN A 325 40.72 -6.82 31.40
CA GLN A 325 41.94 -7.63 31.47
C GLN A 325 42.75 -7.18 32.68
N ASN A 326 43.06 -8.14 33.55
CA ASN A 326 44.10 -8.11 34.58
C ASN A 326 44.04 -7.01 35.65
N LEU A 327 43.52 -7.38 36.82
CA LEU A 327 43.77 -6.70 38.08
C LEU A 327 45.20 -7.02 38.57
N LEU A 328 46.06 -5.99 38.63
CA LEU A 328 47.19 -5.92 39.57
C LEU A 328 47.18 -4.54 40.25
N PRO A 329 47.30 -4.44 41.58
CA PRO A 329 47.21 -3.17 42.28
C PRO A 329 48.59 -2.58 42.61
N SER A 330 48.78 -1.27 42.39
CA SER A 330 49.53 -0.42 43.33
C SER A 330 49.42 1.09 43.04
N SER A 331 49.21 1.83 44.13
CA SER A 331 49.68 3.20 44.43
C SER A 331 49.60 4.34 43.38
N GLY A 332 48.93 5.44 43.77
CA GLY A 332 49.62 6.74 43.78
C GLY A 332 48.84 7.99 43.36
N ILE A 333 48.56 8.85 44.35
CA ILE A 333 48.70 10.33 44.28
C ILE A 333 47.68 11.13 43.41
N ARG A 334 46.84 11.94 44.10
CA ARG A 334 46.23 13.21 43.64
C ARG A 334 47.22 14.39 43.93
N PRO A 335 47.06 15.68 43.53
CA PRO A 335 45.82 16.38 43.09
C PRO A 335 45.98 17.55 42.05
N ASN A 336 44.88 18.32 41.85
CA ASN A 336 44.82 19.74 41.41
C ASN A 336 45.16 20.08 39.93
N SER A 337 44.66 21.16 39.30
CA SER A 337 43.50 22.07 39.55
C SER A 337 43.25 23.02 38.33
N THR A 338 42.15 23.80 38.34
CA THR A 338 41.95 25.12 37.65
C THR A 338 42.09 25.24 36.11
N LYS A 339 41.07 25.61 35.31
CA LYS A 339 40.26 26.87 35.16
C LYS A 339 40.83 27.89 34.14
N ALA A 340 39.91 28.35 33.27
CA ALA A 340 39.82 29.69 32.63
C ALA A 340 40.80 30.08 31.49
N ILE A 341 40.58 31.09 30.61
CA ILE A 341 39.45 31.89 30.04
C ILE A 341 40.04 32.62 28.77
N PHE A 342 39.21 33.25 27.92
CA PHE A 342 39.46 34.39 26.98
C PHE A 342 39.02 34.18 25.52
N SER A 343 38.90 35.30 24.78
CA SER A 343 37.60 35.76 24.26
C SER A 343 37.68 36.86 23.18
N ARG A 344 36.52 37.16 22.53
CA ARG A 344 36.08 38.45 21.91
C ARG A 344 36.37 38.74 20.41
N LEU A 345 35.36 39.44 19.86
CA LEU A 345 35.18 40.17 18.58
C LEU A 345 35.93 41.55 18.61
N PRO A 346 35.91 42.50 17.61
CA PRO A 346 34.88 42.80 16.56
C PRO A 346 35.36 43.41 15.17
N ARG A 347 34.42 44.06 14.42
CA ARG A 347 34.50 44.74 13.08
C ARG A 347 34.87 46.27 13.21
N PRO A 348 34.65 47.25 12.26
CA PRO A 348 34.38 47.31 10.77
C PRO A 348 35.09 48.48 9.96
N PHE A 349 34.72 48.70 8.66
CA PHE A 349 34.43 50.00 7.91
C PHE A 349 35.18 50.47 6.59
N LEU A 350 34.36 50.85 5.57
CA LEU A 350 34.48 51.91 4.49
C LEU A 350 35.53 51.75 3.33
N HIS A 351 35.39 52.30 2.09
CA HIS A 351 34.48 53.33 1.50
C HIS A 351 34.37 53.33 -0.07
N LEU A 352 33.15 53.59 -0.62
CA LEU A 352 32.76 54.45 -1.82
C LEU A 352 33.47 54.31 -3.22
N ILE A 353 33.09 54.93 -4.38
CA ILE A 353 31.96 55.80 -4.86
C ILE A 353 31.48 55.36 -6.29
N ARG A 354 30.34 55.92 -6.77
CA ARG A 354 29.84 56.12 -8.18
C ARG A 354 28.88 55.07 -8.80
N CYS A 355 27.90 55.43 -9.63
CA CYS A 355 27.04 56.64 -9.73
C CYS A 355 25.85 56.47 -10.71
N SER A 356 24.68 57.09 -10.41
CA SER A 356 23.60 57.60 -11.31
C SER A 356 22.96 56.70 -12.40
N ALA A 357 21.64 56.61 -12.62
CA ALA A 357 20.39 57.00 -11.94
C ALA A 357 19.26 56.08 -12.52
N VAL A 358 18.17 55.73 -11.82
CA VAL A 358 16.89 56.49 -11.72
C VAL A 358 16.19 56.11 -10.42
N THR A 359 15.57 57.08 -9.75
CA THR A 359 14.91 56.94 -8.44
C THR A 359 13.37 56.94 -8.50
N ASN A 360 12.75 56.50 -7.39
CA ASN A 360 11.39 56.83 -6.93
C ASN A 360 10.16 56.10 -7.52
N VAL A 361 9.93 54.86 -7.05
CA VAL A 361 8.56 54.31 -6.87
C VAL A 361 8.30 53.77 -5.44
N LEU A 362 9.34 53.37 -4.70
CA LEU A 362 9.17 52.60 -3.46
C LEU A 362 8.72 53.39 -2.21
N HIS A 363 8.76 54.73 -2.20
CA HIS A 363 8.42 55.49 -0.98
C HIS A 363 6.92 55.73 -0.74
N LEU A 364 6.04 55.59 -1.75
CA LEU A 364 4.58 55.67 -1.54
C LEU A 364 4.00 54.39 -0.90
N CYS A 365 4.63 53.23 -1.14
CA CYS A 365 4.08 51.95 -0.71
C CYS A 365 4.02 51.76 0.81
N HIS A 366 4.86 52.46 1.59
CA HIS A 366 4.89 52.25 3.04
C HIS A 366 3.75 52.98 3.78
N HIS A 367 3.25 54.10 3.24
CA HIS A 367 2.15 54.87 3.85
C HIS A 367 0.75 54.37 3.43
N PHE A 368 0.61 53.76 2.25
CA PHE A 368 -0.65 53.16 1.81
C PHE A 368 -0.99 51.81 2.47
N ARG A 369 0.00 51.13 3.06
CA ARG A 369 -0.11 49.76 3.61
C ARG A 369 -0.98 49.63 4.88
N ARG A 370 -1.65 50.70 5.32
CA ARG A 370 -2.41 50.76 6.58
C ARG A 370 -3.89 51.15 6.46
N ARG A 371 -4.46 51.36 5.25
CA ARG A 371 -5.84 51.88 5.14
C ARG A 371 -6.81 51.24 4.14
N TYR A 372 -6.38 50.35 3.23
CA TYR A 372 -7.31 49.65 2.31
C TYR A 372 -7.00 48.16 2.11
N ASN A 373 -8.06 47.38 1.93
CA ASN A 373 -8.07 45.92 1.98
C ASN A 373 -7.56 45.31 0.64
N PHE A 374 -6.38 44.70 0.65
CA PHE A 374 -5.63 44.35 -0.58
C PHE A 374 -5.82 42.89 -1.05
N GLN A 375 -7.06 42.37 -1.01
CA GLN A 375 -7.39 41.01 -1.47
C GLN A 375 -8.13 40.94 -2.81
N LEU A 376 -8.60 42.08 -3.35
CA LEU A 376 -9.32 42.15 -4.63
C LEU A 376 -8.41 42.45 -5.84
N LEU A 377 -7.11 42.68 -5.61
CA LEU A 377 -6.17 43.11 -6.63
C LEU A 377 -5.32 41.99 -7.24
N GLU A 378 -5.24 40.80 -6.64
CA GLU A 378 -4.42 39.70 -7.19
C GLU A 378 -5.10 38.99 -8.38
N SER A 379 -6.43 38.84 -8.34
CA SER A 379 -7.21 38.28 -9.46
C SER A 379 -7.30 39.27 -10.62
N THR A 380 -7.48 40.56 -10.35
CA THR A 380 -7.54 41.61 -11.36
C THR A 380 -6.16 41.94 -11.94
N PHE A 381 -5.05 41.87 -11.17
CA PHE A 381 -3.71 41.91 -11.79
C PHE A 381 -3.45 40.69 -12.67
N LYS A 382 -3.84 39.47 -12.26
CA LYS A 382 -3.68 38.27 -13.10
C LYS A 382 -4.52 38.36 -14.39
N GLN A 383 -5.75 38.88 -14.31
CA GLN A 383 -6.57 39.14 -15.51
C GLN A 383 -6.00 40.26 -16.37
N LEU A 384 -5.55 41.38 -15.79
CA LEU A 384 -4.97 42.49 -16.55
C LEU A 384 -3.64 42.12 -17.22
N PHE A 385 -2.77 41.32 -16.57
CA PHE A 385 -1.58 40.76 -17.21
C PHE A 385 -1.92 39.72 -18.30
N TRP A 386 -3.05 39.02 -18.18
CA TRP A 386 -3.52 38.09 -19.22
C TRP A 386 -4.05 38.85 -20.44
N PHE A 387 -4.85 39.89 -20.23
CA PHE A 387 -5.35 40.75 -21.31
C PHE A 387 -4.26 41.63 -21.93
N SER A 388 -3.29 42.15 -21.16
CA SER A 388 -2.20 42.97 -21.70
C SER A 388 -1.14 42.17 -22.48
N ASN A 389 -1.12 40.83 -22.37
CA ASN A 389 -0.26 39.97 -23.16
C ASN A 389 -0.91 39.42 -24.44
N GLN A 390 -2.23 39.58 -24.64
CA GLN A 390 -2.88 39.16 -25.89
C GLN A 390 -2.37 39.96 -27.10
N SER A 391 -1.84 41.17 -26.90
CA SER A 391 -1.19 41.98 -27.94
C SER A 391 0.29 41.63 -28.20
N LEU A 392 0.89 40.71 -27.44
CA LEU A 392 2.28 40.26 -27.59
C LEU A 392 2.42 38.81 -28.09
N LEU A 393 1.31 38.07 -28.27
CA LEU A 393 1.30 36.76 -28.93
C LEU A 393 1.51 36.91 -30.46
N LYS A 394 2.75 37.23 -30.85
CA LYS A 394 3.21 37.12 -32.23
C LYS A 394 3.22 35.65 -32.67
N SER A 395 2.11 35.21 -33.26
CA SER A 395 2.06 34.35 -34.45
C SER A 395 3.18 33.29 -34.56
N ASN A 396 3.13 32.25 -33.73
CA ASN A 396 3.83 31.00 -34.00
C ASN A 396 3.02 29.81 -33.48
N GLU A 397 2.77 28.84 -34.37
CA GLU A 397 2.06 27.59 -34.09
C GLU A 397 2.87 26.74 -33.09
N THR A 398 2.26 26.35 -31.96
CA THR A 398 2.93 25.54 -30.94
C THR A 398 2.88 24.06 -31.35
N ILE A 399 4.03 23.54 -31.81
CA ILE A 399 4.15 22.16 -32.28
C ILE A 399 4.35 21.19 -31.10
N ILE A 400 3.47 20.21 -31.02
CA ILE A 400 3.51 19.03 -30.15
C ILE A 400 3.83 17.82 -31.03
N LEU A 401 5.05 17.29 -30.89
CA LEU A 401 5.50 16.11 -31.63
C LEU A 401 5.20 14.85 -30.84
N MET A 402 4.32 13.98 -31.34
CA MET A 402 4.17 12.61 -30.86
C MET A 402 5.32 11.77 -31.42
N TRP A 403 6.24 11.34 -30.56
CA TRP A 403 7.42 10.58 -30.99
C TRP A 403 7.08 9.14 -31.40
N VAL A 404 6.12 8.53 -30.70
CA VAL A 404 5.55 7.20 -30.93
C VAL A 404 4.01 7.27 -30.82
N PRO A 405 3.26 6.37 -31.50
CA PRO A 405 1.80 6.32 -31.41
C PRO A 405 1.32 5.87 -30.03
N TYR A 406 0.08 6.28 -29.70
CA TYR A 406 -0.62 5.84 -28.50
C TYR A 406 -1.38 4.55 -28.84
N THR A 407 -0.84 3.41 -28.39
CA THR A 407 -1.24 2.08 -28.87
C THR A 407 -1.21 2.02 -30.40
N ASP A 408 -2.19 1.38 -31.05
CA ASP A 408 -2.35 1.35 -32.52
C ASP A 408 -3.08 2.58 -33.07
N ALA A 409 -3.49 3.52 -32.21
CA ALA A 409 -4.22 4.72 -32.57
C ALA A 409 -3.31 5.95 -32.72
N LYS A 410 -3.70 6.88 -33.61
CA LYS A 410 -3.06 8.19 -33.71
C LYS A 410 -3.92 9.24 -33.00
N ILE A 411 -3.34 9.93 -32.02
CA ILE A 411 -3.92 11.13 -31.44
C ILE A 411 -3.88 12.22 -32.51
N THR A 412 -5.05 12.72 -32.90
CA THR A 412 -5.19 13.73 -33.95
C THR A 412 -5.46 15.12 -33.36
N ASN A 413 -5.35 16.16 -34.20
CA ASN A 413 -5.72 17.54 -33.86
C ASN A 413 -7.21 17.73 -33.50
N GLU A 414 -8.03 16.68 -33.61
CA GLU A 414 -9.40 16.67 -33.07
C GLU A 414 -9.45 16.97 -31.57
N HIS A 415 -8.48 16.44 -30.81
CA HIS A 415 -8.39 16.65 -29.36
C HIS A 415 -8.03 18.10 -28.98
N LEU A 416 -7.65 18.95 -29.95
CA LEU A 416 -7.42 20.39 -29.77
C LEU A 416 -8.61 21.25 -30.22
N LYS A 417 -9.73 20.66 -30.66
CA LYS A 417 -10.91 21.41 -31.17
C LYS A 417 -11.50 22.39 -30.16
N THR A 418 -11.34 22.13 -28.86
CA THR A 418 -11.86 22.93 -27.74
C THR A 418 -10.92 24.04 -27.28
N CYS A 419 -9.69 24.10 -27.79
CA CYS A 419 -8.66 25.07 -27.39
C CYS A 419 -7.93 25.68 -28.60
N LYS A 420 -8.68 26.00 -29.67
CA LYS A 420 -8.14 26.51 -30.94
C LYS A 420 -7.39 27.83 -30.79
N GLU A 421 -7.81 28.65 -29.83
CA GLU A 421 -7.21 29.93 -29.45
C GLU A 421 -5.77 29.82 -28.92
N LEU A 422 -5.32 28.61 -28.55
CA LEU A 422 -3.94 28.36 -28.13
C LEU A 422 -2.99 28.11 -29.32
N HIS A 423 -3.49 28.01 -30.55
CA HIS A 423 -2.70 27.79 -31.77
C HIS A 423 -1.72 26.60 -31.67
N CYS A 424 -2.16 25.51 -31.05
CA CYS A 424 -1.39 24.27 -30.91
C CYS A 424 -1.63 23.30 -32.09
N LYS A 425 -0.64 22.45 -32.38
CA LYS A 425 -0.73 21.39 -33.39
C LYS A 425 0.02 20.13 -32.98
N ILE A 426 -0.69 19.01 -33.04
CA ILE A 426 -0.17 17.65 -32.89
C ILE A 426 0.33 17.16 -34.26
N THR A 427 1.55 16.61 -34.28
CA THR A 427 2.15 15.98 -35.46
C THR A 427 2.93 14.72 -35.09
N TYR A 428 3.13 13.82 -36.04
CA TYR A 428 4.03 12.66 -35.96
C TYR A 428 5.27 12.84 -36.86
N ASP A 429 5.37 13.95 -37.58
CA ASP A 429 6.51 14.25 -38.45
C ASP A 429 7.74 14.60 -37.60
N ARG A 430 8.66 13.65 -37.49
CA ARG A 430 9.89 13.79 -36.72
C ARG A 430 10.84 14.86 -37.26
N SER A 431 10.70 15.30 -38.52
CA SER A 431 11.47 16.45 -39.04
C SER A 431 11.19 17.73 -38.26
N THR A 432 10.01 17.82 -37.62
CA THR A 432 9.62 18.95 -36.76
C THR A 432 10.30 18.96 -35.39
N PHE A 433 11.08 17.93 -35.02
CA PHE A 433 11.71 17.80 -33.69
C PHE A 433 12.46 19.07 -33.25
N ALA A 434 13.26 19.68 -34.13
CA ALA A 434 14.01 20.90 -33.80
C ALA A 434 13.10 22.11 -33.48
N LYS A 435 11.88 22.14 -34.03
CA LYS A 435 10.89 23.22 -33.86
C LYS A 435 9.84 22.90 -32.79
N ALA A 436 9.63 21.63 -32.47
CA ALA A 436 8.66 21.18 -31.47
C ALA A 436 8.91 21.85 -30.10
N SER A 437 7.85 22.34 -29.47
CA SER A 437 7.87 22.87 -28.10
C SER A 437 7.75 21.73 -27.08
N ALA A 438 7.02 20.67 -27.42
CA ALA A 438 6.94 19.44 -26.64
C ALA A 438 7.13 18.21 -27.54
N VAL A 439 7.86 17.22 -27.02
CA VAL A 439 8.01 15.88 -27.59
C VAL A 439 7.36 14.90 -26.62
N VAL A 440 6.24 14.32 -27.04
CA VAL A 440 5.42 13.41 -26.23
C VAL A 440 5.79 11.98 -26.59
N MET A 441 6.16 11.20 -25.58
CA MET A 441 6.53 9.79 -25.72
C MET A 441 5.54 8.93 -24.95
N TYR A 442 4.78 8.10 -25.67
CA TYR A 442 3.98 7.05 -25.06
C TYR A 442 4.90 5.91 -24.63
N ASP A 443 5.23 5.87 -23.35
CA ASP A 443 6.42 5.13 -22.86
C ASP A 443 6.36 3.63 -23.14
N HIS A 444 5.18 3.02 -23.09
CA HIS A 444 4.96 1.60 -23.40
C HIS A 444 5.49 1.19 -24.79
N ASN A 445 5.37 2.07 -25.78
CA ASN A 445 5.77 1.83 -27.17
C ASN A 445 7.20 2.35 -27.47
N LEU A 446 7.94 2.83 -26.47
CA LEU A 446 9.26 3.43 -26.65
C LEU A 446 10.35 2.35 -26.70
N LEU A 447 11.10 2.32 -27.81
CA LEU A 447 12.20 1.38 -28.02
C LEU A 447 13.55 2.03 -27.66
N PRO A 448 14.50 1.31 -27.01
CA PRO A 448 15.82 1.85 -26.65
C PRO A 448 16.62 2.42 -27.82
N ASN A 449 16.46 1.82 -29.01
CA ASN A 449 17.16 2.22 -30.23
C ASN A 449 16.45 3.33 -31.02
N ASP A 450 15.27 3.77 -30.58
CA ASP A 450 14.44 4.78 -31.24
C ASP A 450 14.06 5.92 -30.27
N LEU A 451 15.03 6.37 -29.48
CA LEU A 451 14.87 7.51 -28.59
C LEU A 451 15.03 8.84 -29.36
N PRO A 452 14.29 9.90 -29.00
CA PRO A 452 14.53 11.22 -29.56
C PRO A 452 15.96 11.72 -29.29
N PRO A 453 16.54 12.54 -30.19
CA PRO A 453 17.82 13.21 -29.98
C PRO A 453 17.84 14.06 -28.70
N GLN A 454 19.02 14.55 -28.31
CA GLN A 454 19.14 15.39 -27.12
C GLN A 454 18.20 16.62 -27.17
N ARG A 455 17.35 16.74 -26.15
CA ARG A 455 16.39 17.84 -25.96
C ARG A 455 17.10 19.20 -25.94
N ARG A 456 16.57 20.17 -26.67
CA ARG A 456 17.03 21.58 -26.63
C ARG A 456 16.50 22.34 -25.42
N ASP A 457 17.13 23.45 -25.07
CA ASP A 457 16.61 24.34 -24.03
C ASP A 457 15.24 24.92 -24.42
N GLY A 458 14.34 25.01 -23.42
CA GLY A 458 12.94 25.42 -23.60
C GLY A 458 12.02 24.40 -24.29
N GLN A 459 12.53 23.27 -24.79
CA GLN A 459 11.71 22.16 -25.27
C GLN A 459 11.38 21.19 -24.14
N HIS A 460 10.15 20.68 -24.09
CA HIS A 460 9.74 19.67 -23.12
C HIS A 460 9.80 18.25 -23.68
N PHE A 461 10.31 17.31 -22.89
CA PHE A 461 10.11 15.87 -23.08
C PHE A 461 9.02 15.42 -22.11
N VAL A 462 7.92 14.90 -22.64
CA VAL A 462 6.72 14.56 -21.87
C VAL A 462 6.58 13.05 -21.78
N PHE A 463 6.66 12.53 -20.56
CA PHE A 463 6.31 11.14 -20.25
C PHE A 463 4.78 11.00 -20.36
N PHE A 464 4.30 10.20 -21.31
CA PHE A 464 2.87 9.93 -21.47
C PHE A 464 2.59 8.45 -21.21
N LEU A 465 1.71 8.16 -20.25
CA LEU A 465 1.26 6.80 -19.97
C LEU A 465 -0.13 6.81 -19.35
N MET A 466 -1.09 6.17 -20.03
CA MET A 466 -2.46 5.97 -19.54
C MET A 466 -2.68 4.58 -18.92
N GLU A 467 -1.63 3.77 -18.87
CA GLU A 467 -1.62 2.43 -18.32
C GLU A 467 -1.10 2.37 -16.87
N SER A 468 -1.06 1.18 -16.30
CA SER A 468 -0.45 0.93 -14.99
C SER A 468 1.08 1.11 -15.02
N PRO A 469 1.74 1.48 -13.90
CA PRO A 469 3.20 1.70 -13.87
C PRO A 469 4.06 0.48 -14.23
N THR A 470 3.49 -0.73 -14.28
CA THR A 470 4.18 -1.95 -14.73
C THR A 470 4.17 -2.12 -16.26
N TYR A 471 3.52 -1.22 -17.00
CA TYR A 471 3.50 -1.19 -18.46
C TYR A 471 4.41 -0.10 -19.05
N VAL A 472 5.30 0.50 -18.26
CA VAL A 472 6.45 1.24 -18.80
C VAL A 472 7.30 0.31 -19.68
N SER A 473 8.00 0.86 -20.67
CA SER A 473 8.93 0.05 -21.48
C SER A 473 10.10 -0.40 -20.60
N GLU A 474 10.12 -1.66 -20.18
CA GLU A 474 11.09 -2.19 -19.22
C GLU A 474 12.55 -1.95 -19.68
N GLN A 475 12.77 -2.00 -21.00
CA GLN A 475 14.08 -1.80 -21.60
C GLN A 475 14.43 -0.32 -21.80
N ALA A 476 13.49 0.51 -22.28
CA ALA A 476 13.77 1.93 -22.51
C ALA A 476 13.77 2.71 -21.19
N PHE A 477 12.70 2.60 -20.39
CA PHE A 477 12.49 3.38 -19.17
C PHE A 477 13.61 3.20 -18.13
N GLN A 478 14.17 1.98 -18.01
CA GLN A 478 15.32 1.72 -17.13
C GLN A 478 16.65 2.27 -17.67
N ALA A 479 16.80 2.38 -18.99
CA ALA A 479 18.00 2.93 -19.64
C ALA A 479 18.01 4.47 -19.69
N LEU A 480 16.86 5.13 -19.47
CA LEU A 480 16.77 6.59 -19.44
C LEU A 480 17.52 7.19 -18.24
N ARG A 481 18.27 8.26 -18.50
CA ARG A 481 18.98 9.03 -17.46
C ARG A 481 17.97 9.77 -16.57
N LYS A 482 18.35 10.03 -15.31
CA LYS A 482 17.59 10.95 -14.44
C LYS A 482 17.37 12.30 -15.14
N ASN A 483 16.19 12.89 -14.96
CA ASN A 483 15.76 14.15 -15.57
C ASN A 483 15.63 14.13 -17.11
N TYR A 484 15.52 12.94 -17.74
CA TYR A 484 15.25 12.82 -19.17
C TYR A 484 13.88 13.42 -19.56
N TYR A 485 12.84 13.02 -18.84
CA TYR A 485 11.51 13.64 -18.93
C TYR A 485 11.46 14.92 -18.10
N THR A 486 10.78 15.94 -18.63
CA THR A 486 10.60 17.26 -18.01
C THR A 486 9.17 17.54 -17.54
N LEU A 487 8.20 16.77 -18.03
CA LEU A 487 6.79 16.85 -17.67
C LEU A 487 6.19 15.43 -17.67
N THR A 488 5.19 15.21 -16.83
CA THR A 488 4.43 13.97 -16.71
C THR A 488 2.98 14.18 -17.14
N MET A 489 2.48 13.35 -18.06
CA MET A 489 1.11 13.34 -18.56
C MET A 489 0.48 11.97 -18.33
N THR A 490 -0.37 11.85 -17.31
CA THR A 490 -0.94 10.56 -16.87
C THR A 490 -2.29 10.75 -16.19
N TRP A 491 -2.98 9.64 -15.89
CA TRP A 491 -4.17 9.61 -15.03
C TRP A 491 -3.89 9.92 -13.55
N ARG A 492 -2.63 10.09 -13.12
CA ARG A 492 -2.31 10.45 -11.73
C ARG A 492 -2.69 11.90 -11.44
N LYS A 493 -3.42 12.14 -10.34
CA LYS A 493 -3.83 13.48 -9.89
C LYS A 493 -2.66 14.41 -9.50
N ASP A 494 -1.46 13.86 -9.34
CA ASP A 494 -0.20 14.59 -9.07
C ASP A 494 0.76 14.60 -10.28
N SER A 495 0.27 14.24 -11.47
CA SER A 495 0.96 14.45 -12.75
C SER A 495 0.94 15.95 -13.13
N ASP A 496 1.98 16.45 -13.79
CA ASP A 496 2.04 17.87 -14.24
C ASP A 496 0.88 18.21 -15.19
N ILE A 497 0.52 17.24 -16.04
CA ILE A 497 -0.65 17.28 -16.93
C ILE A 497 -1.56 16.10 -16.56
N TYR A 498 -2.64 16.39 -15.84
CA TYR A 498 -3.63 15.39 -15.46
C TYR A 498 -4.55 15.03 -16.64
N SER A 499 -4.52 13.77 -17.07
CA SER A 499 -5.39 13.22 -18.11
C SER A 499 -6.34 12.19 -17.47
N PRO A 500 -7.56 12.57 -17.06
CA PRO A 500 -8.52 11.64 -16.45
C PRO A 500 -9.09 10.65 -17.48
N PHE A 501 -9.65 9.55 -16.99
CA PHE A 501 -10.50 8.68 -17.80
C PHE A 501 -11.91 9.26 -17.99
N GLU A 502 -12.52 9.06 -19.16
CA GLU A 502 -13.78 9.73 -19.50
C GLU A 502 -14.96 9.45 -18.62
N LEU A 503 -15.16 8.19 -18.27
CA LEU A 503 -16.25 7.82 -17.39
C LEU A 503 -16.12 8.55 -16.03
N GLN A 504 -14.90 8.93 -15.62
CA GLN A 504 -14.62 9.70 -14.41
C GLN A 504 -15.06 11.17 -14.49
N LYS A 505 -15.30 11.74 -15.69
CA LYS A 505 -15.93 13.06 -15.84
C LYS A 505 -17.41 13.05 -15.41
N TYR A 506 -18.07 11.88 -15.48
CA TYR A 506 -19.53 11.75 -15.31
C TYR A 506 -19.95 10.98 -14.06
N ILE A 507 -19.14 10.07 -13.53
CA ILE A 507 -19.40 9.32 -12.30
C ILE A 507 -18.10 9.19 -11.48
N ASP A 508 -18.20 9.21 -10.15
CA ASP A 508 -17.03 9.02 -9.28
C ASP A 508 -16.46 7.60 -9.47
N ILE A 509 -15.22 7.52 -9.96
CA ILE A 509 -14.47 6.26 -10.09
C ILE A 509 -13.36 6.21 -9.06
N ASP A 510 -13.41 5.17 -8.24
CA ASP A 510 -12.42 4.85 -7.22
C ASP A 510 -11.42 3.82 -7.73
N ILE A 511 -10.16 4.26 -7.91
CA ILE A 511 -9.09 3.42 -8.43
C ILE A 511 -8.22 2.94 -7.27
N TYR A 512 -8.10 1.61 -7.15
CA TYR A 512 -7.35 0.94 -6.08
C TYR A 512 -6.03 0.34 -6.59
N GLY A 513 -5.00 0.38 -5.74
CA GLY A 513 -3.71 -0.27 -6.00
C GLY A 513 -2.61 0.72 -6.35
N TYR A 514 -1.62 0.32 -7.16
CA TYR A 514 -0.58 1.25 -7.63
C TYR A 514 -1.16 2.34 -8.55
N CYS A 515 -2.19 1.99 -9.32
CA CYS A 515 -2.87 2.87 -10.28
C CYS A 515 -3.85 3.87 -9.65
N GLY A 516 -3.72 4.20 -8.36
CA GLY A 516 -4.68 5.08 -7.70
C GLY A 516 -4.27 5.54 -6.31
N SER A 517 -5.00 6.54 -5.80
CA SER A 517 -4.81 7.06 -4.44
C SER A 517 -5.37 6.13 -3.37
N LYS A 518 -6.40 5.33 -3.69
CA LYS A 518 -6.91 4.32 -2.76
C LYS A 518 -6.01 3.10 -2.77
N LYS A 519 -5.70 2.59 -1.58
CA LYS A 519 -4.91 1.37 -1.40
C LYS A 519 -5.78 0.31 -0.74
N CYS A 520 -5.71 -0.90 -1.25
CA CYS A 520 -6.12 -2.07 -0.50
C CYS A 520 -4.98 -3.09 -0.56
N LYS A 521 -4.69 -3.72 0.58
CA LYS A 521 -3.53 -4.60 0.72
C LYS A 521 -3.88 -5.96 0.13
N LYS A 522 -3.33 -6.30 -1.04
CA LYS A 522 -3.41 -7.67 -1.58
C LYS A 522 -2.95 -8.65 -0.51
N THR A 523 -3.75 -9.67 -0.28
CA THR A 523 -3.41 -10.80 0.60
C THR A 523 -3.05 -12.01 -0.26
N ASP A 524 -2.49 -13.06 0.36
CA ASP A 524 -2.28 -14.36 -0.30
C ASP A 524 -3.62 -15.06 -0.66
N GLN A 525 -4.75 -14.49 -0.25
CA GLN A 525 -6.12 -14.91 -0.55
C GLN A 525 -6.79 -14.04 -1.63
N ALA A 526 -6.04 -13.19 -2.34
CA ALA A 526 -6.58 -12.30 -3.37
C ALA A 526 -7.57 -13.03 -4.32
N TYR A 527 -8.68 -12.36 -4.64
CA TYR A 527 -9.79 -12.88 -5.46
C TYR A 527 -10.67 -13.98 -4.81
N GLN A 528 -10.41 -14.37 -3.55
CA GLN A 528 -11.32 -15.24 -2.77
C GLN A 528 -12.41 -14.42 -2.04
N GLU A 529 -13.53 -15.05 -1.68
CA GLU A 529 -14.67 -14.41 -1.01
C GLU A 529 -14.30 -13.72 0.33
N TYR A 530 -13.25 -14.21 1.00
CA TYR A 530 -12.77 -13.71 2.29
C TYR A 530 -11.64 -12.67 2.18
N ASP A 531 -11.17 -12.34 0.97
CA ASP A 531 -10.14 -11.32 0.80
C ASP A 531 -10.66 -9.96 1.31
N PRO A 532 -9.91 -9.23 2.16
CA PRO A 532 -10.37 -7.97 2.73
C PRO A 532 -10.72 -6.89 1.68
N CYS A 533 -10.09 -6.92 0.51
CA CYS A 533 -10.42 -6.03 -0.59
C CYS A 533 -11.71 -6.45 -1.28
N GLU A 534 -11.87 -7.74 -1.62
CA GLU A 534 -13.11 -8.24 -2.23
C GLU A 534 -14.32 -8.10 -1.30
N MET A 535 -14.17 -8.32 0.01
CA MET A 535 -15.20 -8.09 1.01
C MET A 535 -15.63 -6.61 1.08
N MET A 536 -14.67 -5.69 1.02
CA MET A 536 -14.93 -4.25 0.97
C MET A 536 -15.59 -3.86 -0.36
N PHE A 537 -15.09 -4.35 -1.49
CA PHE A 537 -15.68 -4.12 -2.82
C PHE A 537 -17.13 -4.63 -2.90
N ARG A 538 -17.42 -5.81 -2.33
CA ARG A 538 -18.78 -6.39 -2.22
C ARG A 538 -19.73 -5.56 -1.36
N LYS A 539 -19.22 -4.86 -0.35
CA LYS A 539 -20.04 -4.05 0.56
C LYS A 539 -20.26 -2.62 0.06
N GLU A 540 -19.26 -2.02 -0.56
CA GLU A 540 -19.22 -0.57 -0.83
C GLU A 540 -19.54 -0.21 -2.29
N TYR A 541 -19.41 -1.15 -3.24
CA TYR A 541 -19.54 -0.85 -4.67
C TYR A 541 -20.59 -1.73 -5.36
N LYS A 542 -21.54 -1.09 -6.05
CA LYS A 542 -22.56 -1.75 -6.90
C LYS A 542 -22.03 -2.17 -8.29
N PHE A 543 -20.95 -1.55 -8.74
CA PHE A 543 -20.36 -1.79 -10.06
C PHE A 543 -18.85 -1.95 -9.94
N TYR A 544 -18.24 -2.57 -10.93
CA TYR A 544 -16.79 -2.76 -11.00
C TYR A 544 -16.35 -2.75 -12.46
N ILE A 545 -15.33 -1.97 -12.80
CA ILE A 545 -14.82 -1.88 -14.17
C ILE A 545 -13.93 -3.08 -14.43
N ALA A 546 -14.41 -4.01 -15.26
CA ALA A 546 -13.73 -5.23 -15.68
C ALA A 546 -13.26 -5.11 -17.15
N PHE A 547 -12.69 -3.96 -17.50
CA PHE A 547 -12.16 -3.71 -18.84
C PHE A 547 -10.91 -4.56 -19.09
N GLU A 548 -10.83 -5.11 -20.30
CA GLU A 548 -9.65 -5.81 -20.77
C GLU A 548 -8.69 -4.86 -21.46
N ASN A 549 -7.39 -5.15 -21.33
CA ASN A 549 -6.31 -4.37 -21.94
C ASN A 549 -6.38 -4.43 -23.48
N THR A 550 -7.07 -5.43 -24.04
CA THR A 550 -7.36 -5.56 -25.46
C THR A 550 -8.70 -6.28 -25.64
N VAL A 551 -9.51 -5.85 -26.61
CA VAL A 551 -10.82 -6.43 -26.90
C VAL A 551 -10.68 -7.39 -28.07
N CYS A 552 -10.48 -8.68 -27.80
CA CYS A 552 -10.38 -9.72 -28.82
C CYS A 552 -11.51 -10.76 -28.68
N THR A 553 -11.95 -11.34 -29.80
CA THR A 553 -12.85 -12.49 -29.79
C THR A 553 -12.28 -13.60 -28.91
N ASP A 554 -13.14 -14.12 -28.03
CA ASP A 554 -12.87 -15.20 -27.07
C ASP A 554 -11.75 -14.93 -26.03
N TRP A 555 -11.25 -13.69 -25.94
CA TRP A 555 -10.34 -13.22 -24.88
C TRP A 555 -11.10 -12.49 -23.75
N VAL A 556 -11.26 -13.16 -22.60
CA VAL A 556 -11.74 -12.54 -21.35
C VAL A 556 -10.99 -13.13 -20.16
N THR A 557 -10.57 -12.28 -19.23
CA THR A 557 -9.67 -12.62 -18.13
C THR A 557 -10.38 -12.72 -16.77
N GLU A 558 -9.61 -12.95 -15.71
CA GLU A 558 -10.09 -13.10 -14.34
C GLU A 558 -10.89 -11.87 -13.85
N LYS A 559 -10.64 -10.67 -14.41
CA LYS A 559 -11.32 -9.41 -14.03
C LYS A 559 -12.84 -9.54 -14.01
N THR A 560 -13.41 -10.24 -15.00
CA THR A 560 -14.86 -10.44 -15.09
C THR A 560 -15.32 -11.62 -14.24
N PHE A 561 -14.67 -12.79 -14.36
CA PHE A 561 -15.12 -14.01 -13.66
C PHE A 561 -15.00 -13.92 -12.14
N ASN A 562 -13.97 -13.26 -11.62
CA ASN A 562 -13.84 -13.00 -10.18
C ASN A 562 -14.98 -12.10 -9.67
N ARG A 563 -15.48 -11.20 -10.53
CA ARG A 563 -16.53 -10.25 -10.18
C ARG A 563 -17.95 -10.79 -10.33
N ILE A 564 -18.21 -11.57 -11.38
CA ILE A 564 -19.48 -12.29 -11.61
C ILE A 564 -19.85 -13.18 -10.40
N ASN A 565 -18.86 -13.70 -9.68
CA ASN A 565 -19.07 -14.45 -8.44
C ASN A 565 -19.65 -13.60 -7.28
N MET A 566 -19.43 -12.29 -7.27
CA MET A 566 -19.71 -11.38 -6.15
C MET A 566 -21.07 -10.64 -6.28
N HIS A 567 -21.38 -9.75 -5.32
CA HIS A 567 -22.61 -8.93 -5.29
C HIS A 567 -22.48 -7.58 -6.03
N SER A 568 -21.58 -7.44 -7.00
CA SER A 568 -21.53 -6.24 -7.84
C SER A 568 -21.38 -6.59 -9.31
N VAL A 569 -21.97 -5.76 -10.17
CA VAL A 569 -22.09 -6.05 -11.60
C VAL A 569 -20.83 -5.57 -12.33
N PRO A 570 -20.13 -6.45 -13.07
CA PRO A 570 -19.01 -6.03 -13.90
C PRO A 570 -19.49 -5.16 -15.06
N ILE A 571 -18.77 -4.06 -15.29
CA ILE A 571 -18.86 -3.24 -16.49
C ILE A 571 -17.74 -3.73 -17.42
N VAL A 572 -18.13 -4.24 -18.57
CA VAL A 572 -17.23 -4.83 -19.59
C VAL A 572 -17.26 -3.96 -20.84
N LEU A 573 -16.32 -4.17 -21.77
CA LEU A 573 -16.25 -3.34 -22.96
C LEU A 573 -17.33 -3.71 -24.00
N SER A 574 -17.40 -4.98 -24.46
CA SER A 574 -18.29 -5.34 -25.58
C SER A 574 -19.32 -6.43 -25.30
N ARG A 575 -20.59 -6.20 -25.65
CA ARG A 575 -21.65 -7.20 -25.51
C ARG A 575 -21.46 -8.42 -26.42
N LYS A 576 -20.92 -8.25 -27.64
CA LYS A 576 -20.74 -9.34 -28.63
C LYS A 576 -19.85 -10.46 -28.10
N ILE A 577 -18.77 -10.11 -27.40
CA ILE A 577 -17.82 -11.08 -26.83
C ILE A 577 -18.42 -11.74 -25.60
N TYR A 578 -18.90 -10.94 -24.64
CA TYR A 578 -19.29 -11.46 -23.32
C TYR A 578 -20.58 -12.29 -23.33
N SER A 579 -21.51 -12.02 -24.25
CA SER A 579 -22.75 -12.79 -24.39
C SER A 579 -22.55 -14.25 -24.81
N LYS A 580 -21.35 -14.62 -25.33
CA LYS A 580 -21.01 -16.02 -25.66
C LYS A 580 -20.59 -16.84 -24.45
N ILE A 581 -20.06 -16.20 -23.40
CA ILE A 581 -19.33 -16.86 -22.30
C ILE A 581 -19.93 -16.60 -20.92
N ALA A 582 -20.81 -15.61 -20.80
CA ALA A 582 -21.49 -15.24 -19.56
C ALA A 582 -23.00 -15.05 -19.80
N PRO A 583 -23.88 -15.44 -18.87
CA PRO A 583 -25.32 -15.29 -19.03
C PRO A 583 -25.72 -13.84 -19.30
N ASN A 584 -26.77 -13.62 -20.11
CA ASN A 584 -27.32 -12.27 -20.27
C ASN A 584 -27.78 -11.73 -18.91
N MET A 585 -27.71 -10.40 -18.73
CA MET A 585 -27.85 -9.72 -17.44
C MET A 585 -26.81 -10.09 -16.36
N SER A 586 -25.69 -10.76 -16.67
CA SER A 586 -24.58 -10.91 -15.71
C SER A 586 -23.54 -9.78 -15.75
N PHE A 587 -23.61 -8.91 -16.76
CA PHE A 587 -22.69 -7.79 -16.99
C PHE A 587 -23.40 -6.60 -17.68
N ILE A 588 -22.84 -5.40 -17.54
CA ILE A 588 -23.19 -4.20 -18.30
C ILE A 588 -22.08 -4.00 -19.35
N ALA A 589 -22.42 -3.86 -20.63
CA ALA A 589 -21.42 -3.62 -21.67
C ALA A 589 -21.38 -2.12 -22.02
N ALA A 590 -20.19 -1.57 -22.22
CA ALA A 590 -20.01 -0.16 -22.54
C ALA A 590 -20.49 0.18 -23.97
N ASP A 591 -20.41 -0.77 -24.91
CA ASP A 591 -20.93 -0.61 -26.28
C ASP A 591 -22.47 -0.63 -26.41
N ASP A 592 -23.21 -0.92 -25.33
CA ASP A 592 -24.67 -0.69 -25.29
C ASP A 592 -25.02 0.81 -25.29
N PHE A 593 -24.04 1.70 -25.04
CA PHE A 593 -24.24 3.13 -24.80
C PHE A 593 -23.55 3.98 -25.87
N LYS A 594 -24.18 5.09 -26.26
CA LYS A 594 -23.63 6.01 -27.28
C LYS A 594 -22.43 6.81 -26.76
N SER A 595 -22.30 6.97 -25.45
CA SER A 595 -21.22 7.72 -24.80
C SER A 595 -20.96 7.23 -23.37
N PRO A 596 -19.77 7.53 -22.80
CA PRO A 596 -19.50 7.34 -21.36
C PRO A 596 -20.49 8.09 -20.45
N ALA A 597 -21.07 9.20 -20.91
CA ALA A 597 -22.09 9.95 -20.17
C ALA A 597 -23.40 9.17 -20.05
N ASP A 598 -23.86 8.53 -21.13
CA ASP A 598 -25.07 7.68 -21.13
C ASP A 598 -24.88 6.46 -20.22
N LEU A 599 -23.70 5.82 -20.28
CA LEU A 599 -23.31 4.73 -19.37
C LEU A 599 -23.35 5.22 -17.90
N ALA A 600 -22.74 6.37 -17.60
CA ALA A 600 -22.76 6.94 -16.25
C ALA A 600 -24.18 7.26 -15.77
N GLN A 601 -25.06 7.76 -16.64
CA GLN A 601 -26.47 7.99 -16.33
C GLN A 601 -27.21 6.68 -16.02
N TYR A 602 -26.96 5.63 -16.80
CA TYR A 602 -27.53 4.30 -16.56
C TYR A 602 -27.05 3.67 -15.24
N LEU A 603 -25.76 3.81 -14.91
CA LEU A 603 -25.21 3.36 -13.62
C LEU A 603 -25.83 4.12 -12.44
N LYS A 604 -26.06 5.44 -12.57
CA LYS A 604 -26.78 6.25 -11.55
C LYS A 604 -28.25 5.83 -11.40
N TYR A 605 -28.92 5.48 -12.50
CA TYR A 605 -30.27 4.92 -12.50
C TYR A 605 -30.33 3.58 -11.74
N LEU A 606 -29.45 2.63 -12.08
CA LEU A 606 -29.36 1.35 -11.37
C LEU A 606 -28.92 1.51 -9.91
N HIS A 607 -28.06 2.49 -9.60
CA HIS A 607 -27.73 2.83 -8.21
C HIS A 607 -28.97 3.24 -7.41
N SER A 608 -29.86 4.03 -8.03
CA SER A 608 -31.08 4.58 -7.41
C SER A 608 -32.26 3.60 -7.42
N ASN A 609 -32.24 2.57 -8.27
CA ASN A 609 -33.34 1.61 -8.44
C ASN A 609 -32.90 0.17 -8.12
N THR A 610 -33.11 -0.23 -6.87
CA THR A 610 -32.70 -1.54 -6.33
C THR A 610 -33.33 -2.72 -7.09
N ASP A 611 -34.61 -2.66 -7.48
CA ASP A 611 -35.28 -3.77 -8.16
C ASP A 611 -34.68 -4.04 -9.54
N LYS A 612 -34.34 -2.98 -10.28
CA LYS A 612 -33.65 -3.06 -11.57
C LYS A 612 -32.23 -3.58 -11.41
N TYR A 613 -31.52 -3.14 -10.37
CA TYR A 613 -30.20 -3.67 -10.03
C TYR A 613 -30.24 -5.17 -9.68
N ILE A 614 -31.23 -5.64 -8.91
CA ILE A 614 -31.39 -7.07 -8.56
C ILE A 614 -31.60 -7.96 -9.79
N GLN A 615 -32.13 -7.43 -10.91
CA GLN A 615 -32.28 -8.21 -12.15
C GLN A 615 -30.95 -8.76 -12.66
N TYR A 616 -29.83 -8.07 -12.40
CA TYR A 616 -28.48 -8.50 -12.79
C TYR A 616 -27.93 -9.71 -12.02
N PHE A 617 -28.69 -10.23 -11.03
CA PHE A 617 -28.31 -11.40 -10.25
C PHE A 617 -29.24 -12.59 -10.46
N LYS A 618 -30.36 -12.43 -11.19
CA LYS A 618 -31.33 -13.51 -11.42
C LYS A 618 -30.72 -14.75 -12.11
N TRP A 619 -29.71 -14.56 -12.96
CA TRP A 619 -29.02 -15.68 -13.63
C TRP A 619 -28.35 -16.66 -12.65
N LYS A 620 -27.97 -16.23 -11.43
CA LYS A 620 -27.39 -17.10 -10.37
C LYS A 620 -28.34 -18.19 -9.88
N THR A 621 -29.63 -18.11 -10.23
CA THR A 621 -30.62 -19.19 -9.98
C THR A 621 -30.53 -20.35 -10.97
N LYS A 622 -29.73 -20.22 -12.05
CA LYS A 622 -29.64 -21.19 -13.15
C LYS A 622 -28.22 -21.61 -13.49
N PHE A 623 -27.21 -20.84 -13.10
CA PHE A 623 -25.81 -21.09 -13.43
C PHE A 623 -24.91 -20.83 -12.23
N ASP A 624 -24.01 -21.77 -11.97
CA ASP A 624 -22.87 -21.59 -11.08
C ASP A 624 -21.72 -20.90 -11.83
N SER A 625 -20.98 -20.05 -11.13
CA SER A 625 -19.77 -19.40 -11.64
C SER A 625 -18.53 -19.95 -10.94
N VAL A 626 -17.47 -20.24 -11.70
CA VAL A 626 -16.20 -20.75 -11.15
C VAL A 626 -15.15 -19.63 -11.20
N PRO A 627 -14.65 -19.12 -10.05
CA PRO A 627 -13.65 -18.04 -10.03
C PRO A 627 -12.25 -18.54 -10.42
N PHE A 628 -11.34 -17.61 -10.70
CA PHE A 628 -9.91 -17.90 -10.76
C PHE A 628 -9.37 -18.19 -9.34
N PRO A 629 -8.40 -19.11 -9.15
CA PRO A 629 -7.79 -20.02 -10.13
C PRO A 629 -8.57 -21.33 -10.32
N ASN A 630 -9.72 -21.51 -9.64
CA ASN A 630 -10.45 -22.78 -9.60
C ASN A 630 -10.85 -23.30 -10.98
N GLY A 631 -11.05 -22.43 -11.98
CA GLY A 631 -11.31 -22.84 -13.38
C GLY A 631 -10.25 -23.77 -13.99
N PHE A 632 -8.99 -23.69 -13.55
CA PHE A 632 -7.90 -24.53 -14.08
C PHE A 632 -8.13 -26.04 -13.87
N HIS A 633 -8.88 -26.45 -12.83
CA HIS A 633 -9.12 -27.88 -12.59
C HIS A 633 -9.79 -28.55 -13.79
N LEU A 634 -10.69 -27.85 -14.50
CA LEU A 634 -11.36 -28.38 -15.69
C LEU A 634 -10.37 -28.65 -16.82
N ALA A 635 -9.46 -27.72 -17.09
CA ALA A 635 -8.44 -27.85 -18.13
C ALA A 635 -7.48 -29.01 -17.83
N PHE A 636 -6.96 -29.11 -16.61
CA PHE A 636 -6.06 -30.21 -16.22
C PHE A 636 -6.78 -31.56 -16.13
N CYS A 637 -8.06 -31.61 -15.75
CA CYS A 637 -8.86 -32.84 -15.83
C CYS A 637 -9.11 -33.27 -17.28
N GLN A 638 -9.38 -32.35 -18.20
CA GLN A 638 -9.53 -32.65 -19.63
C GLN A 638 -8.21 -33.16 -20.25
N LEU A 639 -7.09 -32.51 -19.93
CA LEU A 639 -5.76 -32.94 -20.33
C LEU A 639 -5.43 -34.35 -19.80
N CYS A 640 -5.67 -34.62 -18.52
CA CYS A 640 -5.47 -35.94 -17.92
C CYS A 640 -6.34 -37.03 -18.59
N LYS A 641 -7.62 -36.73 -18.88
CA LYS A 641 -8.50 -37.63 -19.64
C LYS A 641 -7.97 -37.90 -21.05
N ARG A 642 -7.44 -36.88 -21.74
CA ARG A 642 -6.85 -37.03 -23.08
C ARG A 642 -5.61 -37.93 -23.04
N ILE A 643 -4.67 -37.65 -22.14
CA ILE A 643 -3.43 -38.42 -21.99
C ILE A 643 -3.72 -39.88 -21.64
N LYS A 644 -4.66 -40.15 -20.72
CA LYS A 644 -5.07 -41.52 -20.40
C LYS A 644 -5.58 -42.27 -21.63
N LYS A 645 -6.46 -41.63 -22.41
CA LYS A 645 -6.97 -42.22 -23.64
C LYS A 645 -5.87 -42.43 -24.70
N GLU A 646 -4.94 -41.50 -24.87
CA GLU A 646 -3.82 -41.67 -25.80
C GLU A 646 -2.88 -42.82 -25.40
N ASN A 647 -2.70 -43.05 -24.08
CA ASN A 647 -1.96 -44.20 -23.56
C ASN A 647 -2.71 -45.52 -23.76
N GLU A 648 -4.03 -45.54 -23.56
CA GLU A 648 -4.90 -46.70 -23.82
C GLU A 648 -4.96 -47.06 -25.32
N ASP A 649 -5.10 -46.05 -26.19
CA ASP A 649 -5.14 -46.20 -27.66
C ASP A 649 -3.75 -46.44 -28.28
N GLY A 650 -2.66 -46.30 -27.51
CA GLY A 650 -1.28 -46.38 -27.98
C GLY A 650 -0.88 -45.31 -29.01
N LYS A 651 -1.60 -44.18 -29.05
CA LYS A 651 -1.56 -43.20 -30.14
C LYS A 651 -1.45 -41.76 -29.64
N PHE A 652 -0.28 -41.18 -29.81
CA PHE A 652 -0.06 -39.75 -29.65
C PHE A 652 -0.50 -38.99 -30.92
N ILE A 653 -1.42 -38.03 -30.80
CA ILE A 653 -1.94 -37.28 -31.96
C ILE A 653 -1.70 -35.79 -31.74
N ILE A 654 -0.85 -35.20 -32.60
CA ILE A 654 -0.62 -33.75 -32.60
C ILE A 654 -1.90 -33.04 -33.08
N SER A 655 -2.37 -32.08 -32.30
CA SER A 655 -3.54 -31.27 -32.65
C SER A 655 -3.27 -30.43 -33.91
N PRO A 656 -4.18 -30.39 -34.91
CA PRO A 656 -4.08 -29.48 -36.06
C PRO A 656 -4.08 -27.99 -35.68
N LYS A 657 -4.48 -27.64 -34.45
CA LYS A 657 -4.37 -26.29 -33.89
C LYS A 657 -2.96 -25.99 -33.36
N ALA A 658 -2.22 -27.02 -32.96
CA ALA A 658 -0.86 -26.92 -32.43
C ALA A 658 0.21 -26.95 -33.54
N THR A 659 -0.12 -27.47 -34.73
CA THR A 659 0.80 -27.46 -35.89
C THR A 659 1.04 -26.06 -36.47
N ASP A 660 0.09 -25.13 -36.29
CA ASP A 660 0.24 -23.71 -36.65
C ASP A 660 -0.42 -22.83 -35.57
N LEU A 661 0.27 -22.71 -34.44
CA LEU A 661 -0.19 -21.91 -33.30
C LEU A 661 -0.32 -20.42 -33.64
N LYS A 662 0.51 -19.89 -34.54
CA LYS A 662 0.42 -18.47 -34.94
C LYS A 662 -0.89 -18.23 -35.69
N ARG A 663 -1.21 -19.04 -36.68
CA ARG A 663 -2.46 -18.91 -37.43
C ARG A 663 -3.69 -19.17 -36.58
N TRP A 664 -3.64 -20.17 -35.69
CA TRP A 664 -4.79 -20.52 -34.85
C TRP A 664 -5.02 -19.56 -33.67
N PHE A 665 -3.96 -19.02 -33.04
CA PHE A 665 -4.10 -18.21 -31.82
C PHE A 665 -3.96 -16.71 -32.05
N ILE A 666 -3.11 -16.29 -32.98
CA ILE A 666 -2.85 -14.86 -33.27
C ILE A 666 -3.62 -14.41 -34.50
N ASP A 667 -3.41 -15.04 -35.65
CA ASP A 667 -3.93 -14.51 -36.93
C ASP A 667 -5.45 -14.67 -37.08
N SER A 668 -6.08 -15.59 -36.34
CA SER A 668 -7.55 -15.71 -36.30
C SER A 668 -8.21 -14.93 -35.16
N ALA A 669 -7.46 -14.18 -34.36
CA ALA A 669 -8.03 -13.37 -33.28
C ALA A 669 -8.60 -12.05 -33.85
N GLU A 670 -9.93 -11.96 -33.92
CA GLU A 670 -10.61 -10.69 -34.22
C GLU A 670 -10.43 -9.70 -33.05
N CYS A 671 -9.41 -8.84 -33.10
CA CYS A 671 -9.13 -7.82 -32.08
C CYS A 671 -9.55 -6.41 -32.53
N ASN A 672 -10.19 -5.65 -31.62
CA ASN A 672 -10.51 -4.24 -31.78
C ASN A 672 -9.71 -3.38 -30.79
N ASN A 673 -8.57 -2.88 -31.25
CA ASN A 673 -7.62 -2.13 -30.42
C ASN A 673 -8.01 -0.65 -30.24
N SER A 674 -9.04 -0.17 -30.97
CA SER A 674 -9.54 1.21 -30.87
C SER A 674 -10.51 1.43 -29.70
N MET A 675 -11.16 0.37 -29.23
CA MET A 675 -12.26 0.43 -28.27
C MET A 675 -11.80 0.77 -26.84
N VAL A 676 -10.63 0.27 -26.43
CA VAL A 676 -10.05 0.59 -25.12
C VAL A 676 -9.69 2.08 -25.02
N PRO A 677 -8.92 2.68 -25.97
CA PRO A 677 -8.75 4.13 -26.05
C PRO A 677 -10.05 4.94 -25.97
N GLN A 678 -11.05 4.65 -26.80
CA GLN A 678 -12.27 5.46 -26.88
C GLN A 678 -13.05 5.55 -25.56
N MET A 679 -13.07 4.47 -24.76
CA MET A 679 -13.73 4.48 -23.44
C MET A 679 -12.87 5.12 -22.33
N LEU A 680 -11.59 5.39 -22.62
CA LEU A 680 -10.63 5.95 -21.67
C LEU A 680 -10.23 7.41 -21.99
N THR A 681 -10.34 7.92 -23.23
CA THR A 681 -9.65 9.17 -23.65
C THR A 681 -10.41 10.15 -24.58
N LEU A 682 -11.75 10.24 -24.50
CA LEU A 682 -12.60 11.20 -25.25
C LEU A 682 -12.74 12.63 -24.63
#